data_AF-A0A512ARZ8-F1
#
_entry.id   AF-A0A512ARZ8-F1
#
_cell.length_a   1.000
_cell.length_b   1.000
_cell.length_c   1.000
_cell.angle_alpha   90.00
_cell.angle_beta   90.00
_cell.angle_gamma   90.00
#
_symmetry.space_group_name_H-M   'P 1'
#
loop_
_entity.id
_entity.type
_entity.pdbx_description
1 polymer ?
#
loop_
_entity_poly.entity_id
_entity_poly.type
_entity_poly.pdbx_seq_one_letter_code
_entity_poly.pdbx_strand_id
1 'polypeptide(L)'
;MKVGIIFGGTGNERESAYAGGRTVYDNLDKSIFEAVPIFVDSLGNFILLDWPHLYKAGIRTFYPPTEVLPASVHQMPVYIESLGNLSSAHQTEIISRVGQQIYPADFKRYFDFAFLVLPDNAAGLDSLQSVLAENNIPNSGPGALTAAISTNRLRLKQALTQLGFPVFPYRVVSNKDWEAGDQRKALFAQLQQELGLPFVIRSTSQPGTFGNTVISDNNFDLFSESLERSLGQHTVYRQKWQELDLTEQLIQISQITHIQTGIGWPVRTRNGTVLHHPEQLHKVLNRLFTETDLQRLTLYTTGREEVLAVVEAASAGVNFSCLVMREADGEPLALVPEISLRNAEELEKPLVFNPEEQSNKAQLNLAQITGIRQECQRMCQSLDFKGYVGLTGFIDDAGNIYLDAVQPTPKMLSTAPVFRQAAVIGLNPTQFLTFIIRQAVAINLKTLPDPSSAQIRLNQLDAAIQESHQQRQHKIKVGILMGGESEDADEFIASGGYIYQLLAASEKYQPVPIFRLGPAEQFRYYILPLNLLCPPKAEAIRDKILHAPEGQPDDLLEEVRTAASHLTATFAGPLLREPQFIFFEHLPNLVDAVFIALPEQEAATGELQAELEKIKVAYSGSDLSGLHLAKNMARQQDVGQQQEFAATERSLAKPADRVVAQTGSAEHWLEITGNLLTQYLPDGRLDYEIFQTSTVSDLTAVSNQEKAIEGRPGVCFLPLYNQDQNVNKFILKKVESDLKKAAQVLNTQSYAQLQVLVRIKESQEVETIIQRVNLFPVLTAMSEILQAAALHGLTPDRFIDRMLQFALERRQKKVHGHRHTEF
;
A
#
# COMPACT_ATOMS: atom_id res chain seq x y z
N MET A 1 -13.25 -0.28 -22.04
CA MET A 1 -13.22 -1.74 -21.74
C MET A 1 -13.37 -1.93 -20.24
N LYS A 2 -14.17 -2.90 -19.76
CA LYS A 2 -14.33 -3.15 -18.32
C LYS A 2 -13.23 -4.07 -17.79
N VAL A 3 -12.54 -3.64 -16.74
CA VAL A 3 -11.40 -4.35 -16.15
C VAL A 3 -11.76 -4.80 -14.74
N GLY A 4 -11.97 -6.11 -14.57
CA GLY A 4 -12.18 -6.76 -13.28
C GLY A 4 -10.86 -6.87 -12.53
N ILE A 5 -10.65 -6.04 -11.52
CA ILE A 5 -9.45 -6.10 -10.66
C ILE A 5 -9.74 -7.13 -9.57
N ILE A 6 -9.10 -8.30 -9.65
CA ILE A 6 -9.28 -9.39 -8.69
C ILE A 6 -8.19 -9.29 -7.63
N PHE A 7 -8.55 -8.98 -6.39
CA PHE A 7 -7.58 -8.73 -5.30
C PHE A 7 -8.01 -9.33 -3.95
N GLY A 8 -7.08 -9.38 -2.99
CA GLY A 8 -7.28 -10.02 -1.68
C GLY A 8 -6.77 -11.45 -1.69
N GLY A 9 -7.66 -12.43 -1.60
CA GLY A 9 -7.37 -13.86 -1.76
C GLY A 9 -7.09 -14.62 -0.46
N THR A 10 -6.90 -15.92 -0.62
CA THR A 10 -6.72 -16.88 0.49
C THR A 10 -5.31 -16.91 1.06
N GLY A 11 -4.33 -16.32 0.36
CA GLY A 11 -2.92 -16.32 0.76
C GLY A 11 -2.61 -15.38 1.94
N ASN A 12 -1.40 -15.49 2.46
CA ASN A 12 -0.95 -14.75 3.64
C ASN A 12 -0.62 -13.28 3.36
N GLU A 13 -0.40 -12.93 2.08
CA GLU A 13 -0.16 -11.55 1.65
C GLU A 13 -1.44 -10.83 1.21
N ARG A 14 -2.63 -11.34 1.58
CA ARG A 14 -3.92 -10.79 1.12
C ARG A 14 -4.12 -9.30 1.44
N GLU A 15 -3.57 -8.80 2.54
CA GLU A 15 -3.62 -7.36 2.89
C GLU A 15 -2.76 -6.51 1.92
N SER A 16 -1.59 -7.04 1.52
CA SER A 16 -0.75 -6.40 0.50
C SER A 16 -1.42 -6.46 -0.87
N ALA A 17 -2.06 -7.58 -1.20
CA ALA A 17 -2.84 -7.75 -2.42
C ALA A 17 -4.05 -6.79 -2.47
N TYR A 18 -4.75 -6.60 -1.35
CA TYR A 18 -5.82 -5.61 -1.20
C TYR A 18 -5.31 -4.18 -1.44
N ALA A 19 -4.21 -3.79 -0.80
CA ALA A 19 -3.59 -2.49 -1.03
C ALA A 19 -3.12 -2.31 -2.49
N GLY A 20 -2.59 -3.36 -3.10
CA GLY A 20 -2.23 -3.37 -4.53
C GLY A 20 -3.44 -3.23 -5.45
N GLY A 21 -4.56 -3.89 -5.12
CA GLY A 21 -5.82 -3.78 -5.85
C GLY A 21 -6.33 -2.35 -5.89
N ARG A 22 -6.26 -1.62 -4.76
CA ARG A 22 -6.53 -0.18 -4.70
C ARG A 22 -5.60 0.62 -5.61
N THR A 23 -4.29 0.36 -5.61
CA THR A 23 -3.35 1.08 -6.49
C THR A 23 -3.72 0.88 -7.96
N VAL A 24 -4.02 -0.35 -8.38
CA VAL A 24 -4.46 -0.63 -9.76
C VAL A 24 -5.76 0.12 -10.05
N TYR A 25 -6.74 0.08 -9.15
CA TYR A 25 -8.01 0.80 -9.29
C TYR A 25 -7.80 2.31 -9.48
N ASP A 26 -6.93 2.93 -8.68
CA ASP A 26 -6.63 4.36 -8.74
C ASP A 26 -5.86 4.76 -10.02
N ASN A 27 -5.01 3.87 -10.54
CA ASN A 27 -4.07 4.17 -11.61
C ASN A 27 -4.51 3.70 -13.01
N LEU A 28 -5.57 2.90 -13.15
CA LEU A 28 -6.10 2.55 -14.48
C LEU A 28 -6.48 3.81 -15.27
N ASP A 29 -6.14 3.84 -16.56
CA ASP A 29 -6.48 4.97 -17.42
C ASP A 29 -8.00 5.06 -17.61
N LYS A 30 -8.63 6.03 -16.94
CA LYS A 30 -10.09 6.19 -16.93
C LYS A 30 -10.64 6.57 -18.29
N SER A 31 -9.81 7.14 -19.18
CA SER A 31 -10.21 7.41 -20.57
C SER A 31 -10.36 6.16 -21.43
N ILE A 32 -9.81 5.02 -20.99
CA ILE A 32 -9.77 3.75 -21.74
C ILE A 32 -10.54 2.64 -21.01
N PHE A 33 -10.47 2.62 -19.68
CA PHE A 33 -10.92 1.53 -18.85
C PHE A 33 -11.96 1.94 -17.80
N GLU A 34 -12.96 1.07 -17.60
CA GLU A 34 -13.86 1.12 -16.45
C GLU A 34 -13.38 0.07 -15.43
N ALA A 35 -12.97 0.52 -14.24
CA ALA A 35 -12.45 -0.35 -13.19
C ALA A 35 -13.59 -1.04 -12.41
N VAL A 36 -13.51 -2.35 -12.24
CA VAL A 36 -14.52 -3.17 -11.54
C VAL A 36 -13.81 -3.92 -10.39
N PRO A 37 -14.02 -3.54 -9.11
CA PRO A 37 -13.27 -4.12 -8.00
C PRO A 37 -13.88 -5.45 -7.54
N ILE A 38 -13.15 -6.55 -7.74
CA ILE A 38 -13.53 -7.90 -7.34
C ILE A 38 -12.66 -8.34 -6.16
N PHE A 39 -13.18 -8.23 -4.95
CA PHE A 39 -12.53 -8.72 -3.75
C PHE A 39 -12.71 -10.22 -3.61
N VAL A 40 -11.63 -10.94 -3.28
CA VAL A 40 -11.65 -12.36 -2.96
C VAL A 40 -11.41 -12.49 -1.45
N ASP A 41 -12.35 -13.08 -0.73
CA ASP A 41 -12.16 -13.31 0.70
C ASP A 41 -11.27 -14.54 0.99
N SER A 42 -11.01 -14.79 2.26
CA SER A 42 -10.17 -15.90 2.70
C SER A 42 -10.80 -17.29 2.51
N LEU A 43 -12.12 -17.35 2.29
CA LEU A 43 -12.86 -18.56 1.98
C LEU A 43 -12.90 -18.82 0.46
N GLY A 44 -12.41 -17.89 -0.35
CA GLY A 44 -12.38 -17.99 -1.82
C GLY A 44 -13.65 -17.48 -2.50
N ASN A 45 -14.51 -16.74 -1.79
CA ASN A 45 -15.69 -16.11 -2.38
C ASN A 45 -15.27 -14.89 -3.21
N PHE A 46 -15.83 -14.75 -4.41
CA PHE A 46 -15.68 -13.55 -5.24
C PHE A 46 -16.79 -12.54 -4.93
N ILE A 47 -16.41 -11.31 -4.64
CA ILE A 47 -17.30 -10.24 -4.19
C ILE A 47 -17.05 -9.03 -5.08
N LEU A 48 -18.06 -8.62 -5.85
CA LEU A 48 -18.10 -7.30 -6.46
C LEU A 48 -18.22 -6.28 -5.33
N LEU A 49 -17.11 -5.64 -4.99
CA LEU A 49 -16.98 -4.84 -3.78
C LEU A 49 -17.57 -3.44 -4.00
N ASP A 50 -18.32 -2.93 -3.02
CA ASP A 50 -18.68 -1.52 -3.03
C ASP A 50 -17.41 -0.68 -2.85
N TRP A 51 -17.12 0.16 -3.84
CA TRP A 51 -15.83 0.84 -3.96
C TRP A 51 -15.37 1.63 -2.71
N PRO A 52 -16.23 2.21 -1.83
CA PRO A 52 -15.74 2.90 -0.63
C PRO A 52 -14.93 1.99 0.29
N HIS A 53 -15.19 0.67 0.26
CA HIS A 53 -14.44 -0.29 1.03
C HIS A 53 -12.99 -0.44 0.55
N LEU A 54 -12.61 -0.04 -0.68
CA LEU A 54 -11.21 -0.03 -1.14
C LEU A 54 -10.33 0.93 -0.33
N TYR A 55 -10.92 1.97 0.25
CA TYR A 55 -10.20 3.02 0.98
C TYR A 55 -10.22 2.79 2.50
N LYS A 56 -10.66 1.61 2.94
CA LYS A 56 -10.52 1.17 4.34
C LYS A 56 -9.07 0.75 4.61
N ALA A 57 -8.63 0.87 5.87
CA ALA A 57 -7.23 0.73 6.23
C ALA A 57 -6.63 -0.69 6.01
N GLY A 58 -7.50 -1.70 5.99
CA GLY A 58 -7.18 -3.11 5.76
C GLY A 58 -8.46 -3.95 5.73
N ILE A 59 -8.35 -5.22 5.35
CA ILE A 59 -9.51 -6.10 5.18
C ILE A 59 -10.32 -6.22 6.47
N ARG A 60 -9.66 -6.43 7.62
CA ARG A 60 -10.30 -6.58 8.95
C ARG A 60 -11.11 -5.37 9.41
N THR A 61 -10.93 -4.21 8.77
CA THR A 61 -11.66 -2.97 9.14
C THR A 61 -13.02 -2.85 8.47
N PHE A 62 -13.35 -3.73 7.51
CA PHE A 62 -14.66 -3.76 6.87
C PHE A 62 -15.21 -5.17 6.67
N TYR A 63 -14.36 -6.20 6.69
CA TYR A 63 -14.76 -7.58 6.44
C TYR A 63 -14.06 -8.57 7.40
N PRO A 64 -14.83 -9.27 8.25
CA PRO A 64 -16.30 -9.21 8.38
C PRO A 64 -16.79 -7.88 9.01
N PRO A 65 -18.02 -7.43 8.71
CA PRO A 65 -18.63 -6.26 9.33
C PRO A 65 -18.75 -6.39 10.86
N THR A 66 -18.65 -5.28 11.59
CA THR A 66 -18.68 -5.27 13.05
C THR A 66 -19.98 -5.85 13.62
N GLU A 67 -21.10 -5.72 12.92
CA GLU A 67 -22.43 -6.18 13.37
C GLU A 67 -22.55 -7.71 13.41
N VAL A 68 -21.71 -8.42 12.67
CA VAL A 68 -21.72 -9.90 12.61
C VAL A 68 -20.62 -10.52 13.48
N LEU A 69 -19.75 -9.70 14.07
CA LEU A 69 -18.71 -10.18 14.96
C LEU A 69 -19.32 -10.74 16.26
N PRO A 70 -18.82 -11.87 16.77
CA PRO A 70 -19.23 -12.39 18.06
C PRO A 70 -18.79 -11.42 19.17
N ALA A 71 -19.49 -11.46 20.31
CA ALA A 71 -19.05 -10.73 21.49
C ALA A 71 -17.63 -11.17 21.90
N SER A 72 -16.67 -10.25 21.79
CA SER A 72 -15.27 -10.44 22.20
C SER A 72 -14.98 -9.52 23.37
N VAL A 73 -14.36 -10.09 24.41
CA VAL A 73 -14.00 -9.36 25.64
C VAL A 73 -12.90 -8.36 25.33
N HIS A 74 -11.96 -8.75 24.48
CA HIS A 74 -10.78 -7.96 24.11
C HIS A 74 -10.90 -7.27 22.74
N GLN A 75 -12.05 -7.42 22.06
CA GLN A 75 -12.36 -6.81 20.75
C GLN A 75 -11.26 -7.02 19.69
N MET A 76 -10.63 -8.19 19.67
CA MET A 76 -9.53 -8.49 18.75
C MET A 76 -10.02 -8.52 17.29
N PRO A 77 -9.32 -7.87 16.34
CA PRO A 77 -9.72 -7.87 14.94
C PRO A 77 -9.50 -9.25 14.32
N VAL A 78 -10.52 -9.76 13.63
CA VAL A 78 -10.52 -11.11 13.04
C VAL A 78 -10.88 -11.08 11.55
N TYR A 79 -10.59 -12.18 10.86
CA TYR A 79 -11.01 -12.39 9.47
C TYR A 79 -12.25 -13.30 9.42
N ILE A 80 -12.86 -13.44 8.23
CA ILE A 80 -14.12 -14.19 8.07
C ILE A 80 -13.99 -15.67 8.47
N GLU A 81 -12.82 -16.29 8.29
CA GLU A 81 -12.54 -17.68 8.69
C GLU A 81 -12.59 -17.89 10.21
N SER A 82 -12.47 -16.80 10.99
CA SER A 82 -12.56 -16.85 12.45
C SER A 82 -14.00 -16.92 12.97
N LEU A 83 -15.00 -16.68 12.10
CA LEU A 83 -16.41 -16.83 12.45
C LEU A 83 -16.88 -18.30 12.47
N GLY A 84 -15.98 -19.25 12.19
CA GLY A 84 -16.29 -20.67 12.17
C GLY A 84 -16.90 -21.14 10.87
N ASN A 85 -17.56 -22.30 10.92
CA ASN A 85 -18.20 -22.90 9.75
C ASN A 85 -19.54 -22.22 9.46
N LEU A 86 -19.48 -21.14 8.67
CA LEU A 86 -20.66 -20.43 8.21
C LEU A 86 -21.38 -21.18 7.09
N SER A 87 -22.71 -21.26 7.18
CA SER A 87 -23.54 -21.74 6.08
C SER A 87 -23.43 -20.81 4.87
N SER A 88 -23.67 -21.32 3.66
CA SER A 88 -23.65 -20.47 2.45
C SER A 88 -24.62 -19.29 2.55
N ALA A 89 -25.78 -19.46 3.19
CA ALA A 89 -26.75 -18.39 3.39
C ALA A 89 -26.21 -17.27 4.31
N HIS A 90 -25.54 -17.62 5.41
CA HIS A 90 -24.91 -16.62 6.29
C HIS A 90 -23.72 -15.93 5.61
N GLN A 91 -22.94 -16.65 4.82
CA GLN A 91 -21.86 -16.04 4.03
C GLN A 91 -22.42 -15.00 3.05
N THR A 92 -23.48 -15.33 2.31
CA THR A 92 -24.14 -14.39 1.40
C THR A 92 -24.72 -13.18 2.13
N GLU A 93 -25.29 -13.35 3.33
CA GLU A 93 -25.76 -12.23 4.15
C GLU A 93 -24.62 -11.29 4.53
N ILE A 94 -23.49 -11.83 5.00
CA ILE A 94 -22.29 -11.05 5.36
C ILE A 94 -21.75 -10.30 4.13
N ILE A 95 -21.62 -11.00 3.00
CA ILE A 95 -21.14 -10.42 1.74
C ILE A 95 -22.05 -9.26 1.30
N SER A 96 -23.37 -9.40 1.42
CA SER A 96 -24.34 -8.38 1.00
C SER A 96 -24.19 -7.02 1.72
N ARG A 97 -23.43 -6.96 2.82
CA ARG A 97 -23.15 -5.73 3.56
C ARG A 97 -22.02 -4.88 2.96
N VAL A 98 -21.17 -5.49 2.13
CA VAL A 98 -19.97 -4.86 1.57
C VAL A 98 -19.93 -4.90 0.04
N GLY A 99 -20.89 -5.58 -0.58
CA GLY A 99 -20.97 -5.73 -2.03
C GLY A 99 -21.89 -6.88 -2.44
N GLN A 100 -21.61 -7.46 -3.61
CA GLN A 100 -22.39 -8.54 -4.20
C GLN A 100 -21.54 -9.78 -4.44
N GLN A 101 -21.97 -10.94 -3.94
CA GLN A 101 -21.35 -12.21 -4.29
C GLN A 101 -21.55 -12.49 -5.79
N ILE A 102 -20.47 -12.80 -6.49
CA ILE A 102 -20.48 -13.17 -7.91
C ILE A 102 -19.83 -14.54 -8.10
N TYR A 103 -20.19 -15.21 -9.18
CA TYR A 103 -19.67 -16.54 -9.49
C TYR A 103 -18.93 -16.54 -10.83
N PRO A 104 -17.95 -17.43 -11.03
CA PRO A 104 -17.18 -17.46 -12.26
C PRO A 104 -18.00 -17.58 -13.55
N ALA A 105 -19.13 -18.28 -13.49
CA ALA A 105 -20.06 -18.41 -14.62
C ALA A 105 -20.66 -17.06 -15.08
N ASP A 106 -20.71 -16.07 -14.20
CA ASP A 106 -21.27 -14.74 -14.46
C ASP A 106 -20.20 -13.67 -14.76
N PHE A 107 -18.91 -13.98 -14.69
CA PHE A 107 -17.83 -12.98 -14.83
C PHE A 107 -17.93 -12.13 -16.10
N LYS A 108 -18.33 -12.72 -17.23
CA LYS A 108 -18.54 -12.01 -18.51
C LYS A 108 -19.58 -10.88 -18.44
N ARG A 109 -20.49 -10.91 -17.46
CA ARG A 109 -21.50 -9.86 -17.26
C ARG A 109 -20.90 -8.61 -16.62
N TYR A 110 -19.78 -8.77 -15.91
CA TYR A 110 -19.19 -7.72 -15.09
C TYR A 110 -17.95 -7.10 -15.73
N PHE A 111 -17.10 -7.89 -16.39
CA PHE A 111 -15.86 -7.39 -16.98
C PHE A 111 -15.42 -8.14 -18.24
N ASP A 112 -14.64 -7.44 -19.07
CA ASP A 112 -14.09 -7.93 -20.34
C ASP A 112 -12.67 -8.51 -20.18
N PHE A 113 -11.96 -8.08 -19.13
CA PHE A 113 -10.58 -8.43 -18.81
C PHE A 113 -10.42 -8.59 -17.30
N ALA A 114 -9.60 -9.54 -16.83
CA ALA A 114 -9.29 -9.73 -15.42
C ALA A 114 -7.85 -9.31 -15.08
N PHE A 115 -7.69 -8.27 -14.27
CA PHE A 115 -6.39 -7.88 -13.72
C PHE A 115 -6.18 -8.57 -12.38
N LEU A 116 -5.21 -9.48 -12.30
CA LEU A 116 -4.95 -10.31 -11.13
C LEU A 116 -3.95 -9.62 -10.19
N VAL A 117 -4.39 -9.31 -8.98
CA VAL A 117 -3.56 -8.78 -7.88
C VAL A 117 -3.72 -9.71 -6.69
N LEU A 118 -3.15 -10.91 -6.80
CA LEU A 118 -3.28 -11.96 -5.78
C LEU A 118 -1.92 -12.22 -5.10
N PRO A 119 -1.90 -12.80 -3.90
CA PRO A 119 -0.68 -13.26 -3.24
C PRO A 119 0.10 -14.23 -4.14
N ASP A 120 1.43 -14.21 -4.07
CA ASP A 120 2.29 -15.14 -4.84
C ASP A 120 2.00 -16.62 -4.47
N ASN A 121 1.47 -16.88 -3.27
CA ASN A 121 0.99 -18.19 -2.83
C ASN A 121 -0.52 -18.39 -2.88
N ALA A 122 -1.26 -17.56 -3.62
CA ALA A 122 -2.69 -17.71 -3.75
C ALA A 122 -3.01 -19.10 -4.31
N ALA A 123 -3.55 -19.96 -3.44
CA ALA A 123 -4.02 -21.26 -3.86
C ALA A 123 -5.11 -21.07 -4.93
N GLY A 124 -4.99 -21.79 -6.04
CA GLY A 124 -5.94 -21.70 -7.13
C GLY A 124 -5.71 -20.55 -8.12
N LEU A 125 -4.56 -19.85 -8.11
CA LEU A 125 -4.23 -18.87 -9.15
C LEU A 125 -4.20 -19.50 -10.56
N ASP A 126 -3.66 -20.71 -10.67
CA ASP A 126 -3.68 -21.54 -11.87
C ASP A 126 -5.12 -21.93 -12.29
N SER A 127 -5.93 -22.32 -11.32
CA SER A 127 -7.34 -22.68 -11.50
C SER A 127 -8.16 -21.47 -11.96
N LEU A 128 -7.97 -20.30 -11.33
CA LEU A 128 -8.63 -19.05 -11.70
C LEU A 128 -8.28 -18.64 -13.14
N GLN A 129 -7.01 -18.68 -13.52
CA GLN A 129 -6.59 -18.38 -14.90
C GLN A 129 -7.22 -19.35 -15.91
N SER A 130 -7.36 -20.63 -15.54
CA SER A 130 -8.01 -21.63 -16.39
C SER A 130 -9.51 -21.33 -16.55
N VAL A 131 -10.21 -21.02 -15.46
CA VAL A 131 -11.63 -20.63 -15.47
C VAL A 131 -11.86 -19.35 -16.28
N LEU A 132 -10.97 -18.36 -16.18
CA LEU A 132 -11.03 -17.15 -17.00
C LEU A 132 -10.84 -17.46 -18.49
N ALA A 133 -9.90 -18.35 -18.84
CA ALA A 133 -9.66 -18.78 -20.21
C ALA A 133 -10.86 -19.55 -20.81
N GLU A 134 -11.48 -20.46 -20.04
CA GLU A 134 -12.72 -21.16 -20.41
C GLU A 134 -13.86 -20.17 -20.69
N ASN A 135 -13.94 -19.12 -19.87
CA ASN A 135 -14.86 -18.02 -20.06
C ASN A 135 -14.37 -17.01 -21.11
N ASN A 136 -13.34 -17.27 -21.93
CA ASN A 136 -12.85 -16.31 -22.95
C ASN A 136 -12.58 -14.89 -22.40
N ILE A 137 -12.18 -14.80 -21.13
CA ILE A 137 -11.80 -13.55 -20.47
C ILE A 137 -10.26 -13.51 -20.40
N PRO A 138 -9.61 -12.60 -21.16
CA PRO A 138 -8.17 -12.38 -21.02
C PRO A 138 -7.82 -11.90 -19.61
N ASN A 139 -6.62 -12.26 -19.14
CA ASN A 139 -6.15 -11.87 -17.82
C ASN A 139 -4.67 -11.50 -17.79
N SER A 140 -4.26 -10.75 -16.76
CA SER A 140 -2.89 -10.24 -16.61
C SER A 140 -1.88 -11.26 -16.07
N GLY A 141 -2.28 -12.48 -15.76
CA GLY A 141 -1.40 -13.49 -15.17
C GLY A 141 -0.41 -14.10 -16.17
N PRO A 142 0.60 -14.84 -15.68
CA PRO A 142 1.67 -15.39 -16.53
C PRO A 142 1.26 -16.63 -17.32
N GLY A 143 0.05 -17.16 -17.09
CA GLY A 143 -0.43 -18.45 -17.59
C GLY A 143 -0.60 -19.47 -16.46
N ALA A 144 -1.54 -20.42 -16.65
CA ALA A 144 -1.90 -21.41 -15.64
C ALA A 144 -0.75 -22.36 -15.28
N LEU A 145 -0.03 -22.90 -16.29
CA LEU A 145 1.12 -23.78 -16.07
C LEU A 145 2.21 -23.08 -15.25
N THR A 146 2.54 -21.85 -15.65
CA THR A 146 3.59 -21.08 -15.03
C THR A 146 3.23 -20.66 -13.60
N ALA A 147 1.97 -20.31 -13.35
CA ALA A 147 1.46 -20.11 -11.99
C ALA A 147 1.53 -21.39 -11.16
N ALA A 148 1.19 -22.56 -11.71
CA ALA A 148 1.25 -23.84 -10.99
C ALA A 148 2.68 -24.26 -10.60
N ILE A 149 3.68 -23.86 -11.38
CA ILE A 149 5.11 -24.07 -11.09
C ILE A 149 5.61 -23.04 -10.08
N SER A 150 5.31 -21.75 -10.27
CA SER A 150 5.87 -20.65 -9.46
C SER A 150 5.27 -20.51 -8.06
N THR A 151 3.99 -20.85 -7.87
CA THR A 151 3.30 -20.76 -6.57
C THR A 151 3.81 -21.79 -5.54
N ASN A 152 4.59 -22.79 -5.96
CA ASN A 152 5.17 -23.80 -5.09
C ASN A 152 6.70 -23.85 -5.23
N ARG A 153 7.41 -23.53 -4.14
CA ARG A 153 8.87 -23.42 -4.14
C ARG A 153 9.58 -24.72 -4.53
N LEU A 154 9.04 -25.87 -4.11
CA LEU A 154 9.63 -27.18 -4.45
C LEU A 154 9.49 -27.47 -5.95
N ARG A 155 8.31 -27.21 -6.53
CA ARG A 155 8.08 -27.37 -7.98
C ARG A 155 8.96 -26.43 -8.79
N LEU A 156 9.07 -25.16 -8.37
CA LEU A 156 9.95 -24.19 -9.02
C LEU A 156 11.41 -24.66 -8.99
N LYS A 157 11.93 -25.06 -7.83
CA LYS A 157 13.31 -25.58 -7.71
C LYS A 157 13.55 -26.79 -8.61
N GLN A 158 12.61 -27.74 -8.64
CA GLN A 158 12.69 -28.92 -9.52
C GLN A 158 12.73 -28.52 -11.00
N ALA A 159 11.88 -27.57 -11.41
CA ALA A 159 11.89 -27.05 -12.77
C ALA A 159 13.22 -26.33 -13.10
N LEU A 160 13.72 -25.49 -12.19
CA LEU A 160 15.01 -24.80 -12.37
C LEU A 160 16.16 -25.78 -12.56
N THR A 161 16.25 -26.84 -11.73
CA THR A 161 17.28 -27.88 -11.88
C THR A 161 17.18 -28.58 -13.24
N GLN A 162 15.98 -28.93 -13.68
CA GLN A 162 15.78 -29.59 -14.98
C GLN A 162 16.12 -28.69 -16.17
N LEU A 163 15.90 -27.38 -16.05
CA LEU A 163 16.19 -26.36 -17.06
C LEU A 163 17.65 -25.85 -16.99
N GLY A 164 18.50 -26.47 -16.16
CA GLY A 164 19.92 -26.13 -16.05
C GLY A 164 20.21 -24.79 -15.38
N PHE A 165 19.29 -24.29 -14.53
CA PHE A 165 19.57 -23.16 -13.65
C PHE A 165 20.31 -23.64 -12.39
N PRO A 166 21.27 -22.87 -11.88
CA PRO A 166 21.94 -23.20 -10.62
C PRO A 166 20.94 -23.09 -9.46
N VAL A 167 20.95 -24.09 -8.59
CA VAL A 167 20.09 -24.14 -7.40
C VAL A 167 20.95 -24.59 -6.23
N PHE A 168 20.80 -23.93 -5.07
CA PHE A 168 21.49 -24.37 -3.85
C PHE A 168 21.09 -25.80 -3.48
N PRO A 169 22.03 -26.60 -2.92
CA PRO A 169 21.70 -27.87 -2.29
C PRO A 169 20.58 -27.68 -1.26
N TYR A 170 19.61 -28.59 -1.23
CA TYR A 170 18.47 -28.50 -0.33
C TYR A 170 17.97 -29.87 0.12
N ARG A 171 17.31 -29.89 1.28
CA ARG A 171 16.60 -31.04 1.86
C ARG A 171 15.14 -30.66 2.13
N VAL A 172 14.23 -31.59 1.86
CA VAL A 172 12.80 -31.43 2.20
C VAL A 172 12.52 -32.17 3.50
N VAL A 173 11.85 -31.48 4.43
CA VAL A 173 11.47 -32.01 5.74
C VAL A 173 9.95 -31.97 5.87
N SER A 174 9.36 -33.09 6.29
CA SER A 174 7.92 -33.22 6.54
C SER A 174 7.58 -33.20 8.04
N ASN A 175 6.29 -33.07 8.35
CA ASN A 175 5.79 -33.23 9.72
C ASN A 175 6.16 -34.60 10.33
N LYS A 176 6.17 -35.66 9.52
CA LYS A 176 6.52 -37.01 9.98
C LYS A 176 7.99 -37.10 10.40
N ASP A 177 8.87 -36.46 9.65
CA ASP A 177 10.31 -36.41 9.96
C ASP A 177 10.56 -35.64 11.26
N TRP A 178 9.81 -34.55 11.49
CA TRP A 178 9.92 -33.74 12.71
C TRP A 178 9.32 -34.39 13.97
N GLU A 179 8.24 -35.16 13.81
CA GLU A 179 7.52 -35.82 14.90
C GLU A 179 8.22 -37.10 15.42
N ALA A 180 9.28 -37.58 14.75
CA ALA A 180 10.04 -38.77 15.11
C ALA A 180 10.86 -38.69 16.43
N GLY A 181 10.47 -37.83 17.38
CA GLY A 181 10.96 -37.83 18.77
C GLY A 181 12.43 -37.40 18.95
N ASP A 182 13.20 -38.20 19.69
CA ASP A 182 14.61 -37.94 20.09
C ASP A 182 15.58 -37.66 18.93
N GLN A 183 15.13 -37.84 17.70
CA GLN A 183 15.88 -37.59 16.48
C GLN A 183 15.85 -36.13 16.01
N ARG A 184 15.13 -35.19 16.66
CA ARG A 184 15.13 -33.77 16.24
C ARG A 184 16.52 -33.15 16.21
N LYS A 185 17.32 -33.39 17.25
CA LYS A 185 18.72 -32.93 17.30
C LYS A 185 19.61 -33.66 16.30
N ALA A 186 19.32 -34.94 16.03
CA ALA A 186 20.02 -35.71 15.01
C ALA A 186 19.73 -35.18 13.60
N LEU A 187 18.48 -34.83 13.31
CA LEU A 187 18.07 -34.19 12.06
C LEU A 187 18.81 -32.86 11.86
N PHE A 188 18.90 -32.02 12.90
CA PHE A 188 19.66 -30.79 12.84
C PHE A 188 21.14 -31.03 12.52
N ALA A 189 21.78 -32.00 13.20
CA ALA A 189 23.17 -32.37 12.94
C ALA A 189 23.39 -32.94 11.52
N GLN A 190 22.43 -33.73 11.00
CA GLN A 190 22.46 -34.24 9.63
C GLN A 190 22.38 -33.11 8.62
N LEU A 191 21.45 -32.16 8.79
CA LEU A 191 21.31 -30.99 7.91
C LEU A 191 22.58 -30.13 7.92
N GLN A 192 23.21 -29.94 9.08
CA GLN A 192 24.50 -29.24 9.18
C GLN A 192 25.61 -29.96 8.42
N GLN A 193 25.65 -31.29 8.47
CA GLN A 193 26.65 -32.09 7.75
C GLN A 193 26.42 -32.09 6.23
N GLU A 194 25.16 -32.12 5.78
CA GLU A 194 24.80 -32.18 4.36
C GLU A 194 24.86 -30.81 3.66
N LEU A 195 24.35 -29.76 4.31
CA LEU A 195 24.17 -28.43 3.71
C LEU A 195 25.23 -27.41 4.14
N GLY A 196 25.89 -27.63 5.28
CA GLY A 196 26.73 -26.63 5.93
C GLY A 196 25.92 -25.49 6.59
N LEU A 197 26.62 -24.62 7.31
CA LEU A 197 26.07 -23.36 7.82
C LEU A 197 26.69 -22.17 7.03
N PRO A 198 25.92 -21.10 6.78
CA PRO A 198 24.50 -20.92 7.11
C PRO A 198 23.57 -21.71 6.18
N PHE A 199 22.36 -22.04 6.65
CA PHE A 199 21.27 -22.54 5.81
C PHE A 199 19.96 -21.79 6.07
N VAL A 200 19.04 -21.79 5.11
CA VAL A 200 17.72 -21.14 5.21
C VAL A 200 16.62 -22.20 5.33
N ILE A 201 15.67 -22.00 6.24
CA ILE A 201 14.46 -22.81 6.37
C ILE A 201 13.29 -22.02 5.78
N ARG A 202 12.54 -22.66 4.88
CA ARG A 202 11.44 -22.03 4.14
C ARG A 202 10.24 -22.97 4.01
N SER A 203 9.02 -22.44 3.93
CA SER A 203 7.84 -23.25 3.61
C SER A 203 7.71 -23.47 2.09
N THR A 204 7.28 -24.66 1.67
CA THR A 204 6.99 -24.94 0.24
C THR A 204 5.84 -24.09 -0.33
N SER A 205 4.93 -23.68 0.56
CA SER A 205 3.70 -22.94 0.27
C SER A 205 3.83 -21.42 0.39
N GLN A 206 5.03 -20.91 0.65
CA GLN A 206 5.35 -19.50 0.72
C GLN A 206 6.53 -19.23 -0.24
N PRO A 207 6.24 -18.86 -1.50
CA PRO A 207 7.26 -18.51 -2.49
C PRO A 207 7.90 -17.14 -2.19
N GLY A 208 7.31 -16.34 -1.31
CA GLY A 208 7.89 -15.09 -0.82
C GLY A 208 9.04 -15.27 0.18
N THR A 209 9.52 -14.15 0.68
CA THR A 209 10.60 -14.05 1.68
C THR A 209 10.10 -14.09 3.13
N PHE A 210 8.80 -13.88 3.34
CA PHE A 210 8.17 -13.95 4.66
C PHE A 210 8.22 -15.36 5.25
N GLY A 211 8.54 -15.44 6.55
CA GLY A 211 8.59 -16.72 7.28
C GLY A 211 9.88 -17.52 7.09
N ASN A 212 10.82 -17.04 6.26
CA ASN A 212 12.13 -17.65 6.09
C ASN A 212 13.00 -17.35 7.31
N THR A 213 13.74 -18.35 7.81
CA THR A 213 14.76 -18.12 8.86
C THR A 213 16.11 -18.60 8.39
N VAL A 214 17.15 -17.79 8.60
CA VAL A 214 18.54 -18.20 8.39
C VAL A 214 19.12 -18.71 9.70
N ILE A 215 19.69 -19.91 9.65
CA ILE A 215 20.42 -20.52 10.75
C ILE A 215 21.91 -20.38 10.44
N SER A 216 22.58 -19.46 11.12
CA SER A 216 24.01 -19.18 10.93
C SER A 216 24.90 -19.93 11.92
N ASP A 217 24.39 -20.13 13.13
CA ASP A 217 25.13 -20.76 14.23
C ASP A 217 24.50 -22.10 14.63
N ASN A 218 25.19 -22.83 15.49
CA ASN A 218 24.69 -24.08 16.06
C ASN A 218 23.61 -23.85 17.14
N ASN A 219 22.49 -23.21 16.75
CA ASN A 219 21.37 -22.86 17.60
C ASN A 219 20.17 -23.76 17.31
N PHE A 220 20.01 -24.82 18.12
CA PHE A 220 18.91 -25.77 17.96
C PHE A 220 17.55 -25.16 18.27
N ASP A 221 17.46 -24.23 19.22
CA ASP A 221 16.18 -23.65 19.62
C ASP A 221 15.60 -22.80 18.49
N LEU A 222 16.42 -21.92 17.90
CA LEU A 222 16.06 -21.12 16.73
C LEU A 222 15.69 -22.01 15.52
N PHE A 223 16.48 -23.06 15.27
CA PHE A 223 16.18 -24.05 14.23
C PHE A 223 14.82 -24.71 14.47
N SER A 224 14.55 -25.16 15.69
CA SER A 224 13.32 -25.88 16.04
C SER A 224 12.08 -25.01 15.88
N GLU A 225 12.13 -23.76 16.35
CA GLU A 225 11.04 -22.80 16.24
C GLU A 225 10.77 -22.45 14.76
N SER A 226 11.84 -22.24 13.99
CA SER A 226 11.76 -21.90 12.58
C SER A 226 11.23 -23.02 11.71
N LEU A 227 11.63 -24.25 12.01
CA LEU A 227 11.14 -25.45 11.33
C LEU A 227 9.67 -25.72 11.69
N GLU A 228 9.30 -25.62 12.97
CA GLU A 228 7.90 -25.73 13.40
C GLU A 228 7.03 -24.71 12.67
N ARG A 229 7.45 -23.44 12.62
CA ARG A 229 6.74 -22.39 11.88
C ARG A 229 6.60 -22.71 10.39
N SER A 230 7.68 -23.15 9.74
CA SER A 230 7.67 -23.49 8.30
C SER A 230 6.77 -24.68 7.97
N LEU A 231 6.59 -25.58 8.95
CA LEU A 231 5.69 -26.73 8.93
C LEU A 231 4.25 -26.36 9.34
N GLY A 232 3.96 -25.08 9.61
CA GLY A 232 2.64 -24.62 10.03
C GLY A 232 2.27 -25.04 11.45
N GLN A 233 3.27 -25.21 12.32
CA GLN A 233 3.13 -25.58 13.72
C GLN A 233 3.59 -24.45 14.63
N HIS A 234 2.99 -24.36 15.82
CA HIS A 234 3.47 -23.49 16.89
C HIS A 234 3.26 -24.17 18.24
N THR A 235 4.31 -24.24 19.06
CA THR A 235 4.27 -24.89 20.37
C THR A 235 4.30 -23.85 21.49
N VAL A 236 3.23 -23.81 22.29
CA VAL A 236 3.16 -22.97 23.51
C VAL A 236 3.57 -23.81 24.72
N TYR A 237 4.48 -23.29 25.53
CA TYR A 237 4.98 -23.95 26.74
C TYR A 237 4.31 -23.38 27.99
N ARG A 238 3.90 -24.27 28.91
CA ARG A 238 3.20 -23.91 30.15
C ARG A 238 3.97 -22.90 30.99
N GLN A 239 5.27 -23.16 31.22
CA GLN A 239 6.12 -22.32 32.07
C GLN A 239 6.15 -20.88 31.55
N LYS A 240 6.46 -20.70 30.25
CA LYS A 240 6.49 -19.38 29.62
C LYS A 240 5.12 -18.69 29.66
N TRP A 241 4.05 -19.43 29.38
CA TRP A 241 2.69 -18.85 29.36
C TRP A 241 2.24 -18.34 30.73
N GLN A 242 2.58 -19.04 31.81
CA GLN A 242 2.22 -18.66 33.17
C GLN A 242 3.02 -17.48 33.72
N GLU A 243 4.17 -17.16 33.12
CA GLU A 243 4.99 -16.00 33.49
C GLU A 243 4.44 -14.68 32.90
N LEU A 244 3.60 -14.76 31.86
CA LEU A 244 3.07 -13.58 31.15
C LEU A 244 1.84 -12.99 31.83
N ASP A 245 1.74 -11.66 31.83
CA ASP A 245 0.52 -10.95 32.21
C ASP A 245 -0.57 -11.03 31.12
N LEU A 246 -1.76 -10.50 31.41
CA LEU A 246 -2.88 -10.55 30.45
C LEU A 246 -2.57 -9.84 29.13
N THR A 247 -1.87 -8.70 29.17
CA THR A 247 -1.53 -7.92 27.97
C THR A 247 -0.54 -8.71 27.12
N GLU A 248 0.48 -9.27 27.74
CA GLU A 248 1.50 -10.08 27.09
C GLU A 248 0.92 -11.37 26.50
N GLN A 249 -0.03 -12.02 27.19
CA GLN A 249 -0.76 -13.17 26.66
C GLN A 249 -1.55 -12.84 25.38
N LEU A 250 -2.22 -11.68 25.35
CA LEU A 250 -2.96 -11.24 24.17
C LEU A 250 -2.04 -10.91 23.00
N ILE A 251 -0.91 -10.24 23.27
CA ILE A 251 0.13 -9.99 22.27
C ILE A 251 0.65 -11.31 21.71
N GLN A 252 0.93 -12.29 22.58
CA GLN A 252 1.40 -13.61 22.13
C GLN A 252 0.36 -14.32 21.26
N ILE A 253 -0.93 -14.28 21.60
CA ILE A 253 -2.00 -14.85 20.75
C ILE A 253 -2.06 -14.15 19.39
N SER A 254 -1.96 -12.82 19.38
CA SER A 254 -1.93 -12.04 18.15
C SER A 254 -0.75 -12.46 17.28
N GLN A 255 0.45 -12.62 17.85
CA GLN A 255 1.65 -13.08 17.14
C GLN A 255 1.54 -14.51 16.61
N ILE A 256 1.04 -15.46 17.43
CA ILE A 256 0.85 -16.86 17.03
C ILE A 256 -0.08 -16.94 15.81
N THR A 257 -1.09 -16.08 15.78
CA THR A 257 -2.19 -16.18 14.81
C THR A 257 -2.08 -15.16 13.68
N HIS A 258 -1.04 -14.32 13.72
CA HIS A 258 -0.75 -13.33 12.68
C HIS A 258 -0.53 -14.04 11.34
N ILE A 259 -1.15 -13.51 10.28
CA ILE A 259 -1.22 -14.21 8.99
C ILE A 259 0.15 -14.29 8.28
N GLN A 260 1.04 -13.32 8.50
CA GLN A 260 2.35 -13.27 7.83
C GLN A 260 3.46 -13.96 8.63
N THR A 261 3.40 -13.88 9.96
CA THR A 261 4.50 -14.27 10.86
C THR A 261 4.15 -15.48 11.73
N GLY A 262 2.85 -15.75 11.92
CA GLY A 262 2.33 -16.87 12.69
C GLY A 262 1.77 -18.00 11.80
N ILE A 263 0.91 -18.83 12.38
CA ILE A 263 0.30 -20.00 11.74
C ILE A 263 -1.11 -19.73 11.16
N GLY A 264 -1.64 -18.52 11.34
CA GLY A 264 -2.95 -18.08 10.86
C GLY A 264 -4.15 -18.71 11.58
N TRP A 265 -5.35 -18.51 11.03
CA TRP A 265 -6.61 -19.13 11.47
C TRP A 265 -7.23 -20.00 10.36
N PRO A 266 -8.07 -21.01 10.70
CA PRO A 266 -8.24 -21.59 12.03
C PRO A 266 -7.02 -22.40 12.49
N VAL A 267 -6.87 -22.61 13.81
CA VAL A 267 -5.84 -23.48 14.38
C VAL A 267 -6.45 -24.79 14.89
N ARG A 268 -5.69 -25.89 14.79
CA ARG A 268 -6.09 -27.21 15.24
C ARG A 268 -5.11 -27.75 16.27
N THR A 269 -5.62 -28.38 17.31
CA THR A 269 -4.82 -29.12 18.29
C THR A 269 -4.55 -30.54 17.80
N ARG A 270 -3.53 -31.21 18.35
CA ARG A 270 -3.22 -32.62 18.01
C ARG A 270 -4.41 -33.57 18.18
N ASN A 271 -5.31 -33.28 19.10
CA ASN A 271 -6.49 -34.09 19.40
C ASN A 271 -7.65 -33.88 18.40
N GLY A 272 -7.45 -33.03 17.38
CA GLY A 272 -8.43 -32.76 16.33
C GLY A 272 -9.36 -31.58 16.61
N THR A 273 -9.34 -31.01 17.82
CA THR A 273 -10.14 -29.81 18.14
C THR A 273 -9.68 -28.62 17.31
N VAL A 274 -10.60 -28.01 16.57
CA VAL A 274 -10.38 -26.79 15.78
C VAL A 274 -10.87 -25.58 16.55
N LEU A 275 -10.04 -24.55 16.62
CA LEU A 275 -10.32 -23.27 17.25
C LEU A 275 -10.33 -22.21 16.15
N HIS A 276 -11.39 -21.41 16.12
CA HIS A 276 -11.58 -20.39 15.09
C HIS A 276 -11.28 -18.98 15.59
N HIS A 277 -11.33 -18.75 16.90
CA HIS A 277 -11.28 -17.40 17.46
C HIS A 277 -10.15 -17.21 18.47
N PRO A 278 -9.47 -16.04 18.50
CA PRO A 278 -8.42 -15.72 19.50
C PRO A 278 -8.85 -15.94 20.94
N GLU A 279 -10.03 -15.45 21.31
CA GLU A 279 -10.65 -15.64 22.64
C GLU A 279 -10.82 -17.12 23.03
N GLN A 280 -11.12 -17.99 22.06
CA GLN A 280 -11.24 -19.43 22.33
C GLN A 280 -9.87 -20.01 22.65
N LEU A 281 -8.83 -19.60 21.92
CA LEU A 281 -7.46 -20.03 22.17
C LEU A 281 -6.96 -19.56 23.54
N HIS A 282 -7.19 -18.30 23.91
CA HIS A 282 -6.84 -17.77 25.24
C HIS A 282 -7.48 -18.60 26.36
N LYS A 283 -8.79 -18.85 26.26
CA LYS A 283 -9.53 -19.66 27.23
C LYS A 283 -9.00 -21.09 27.30
N VAL A 284 -8.71 -21.71 26.15
CA VAL A 284 -8.19 -23.08 26.10
C VAL A 284 -6.79 -23.18 26.71
N LEU A 285 -5.89 -22.24 26.41
CA LEU A 285 -4.53 -22.21 26.98
C LEU A 285 -4.58 -22.05 28.50
N ASN A 286 -5.32 -21.05 28.99
CA ASN A 286 -5.45 -20.80 30.43
C ASN A 286 -6.09 -21.97 31.17
N ARG A 287 -7.14 -22.57 30.59
CA ARG A 287 -7.76 -23.76 31.17
C ARG A 287 -6.79 -24.94 31.21
N LEU A 288 -6.16 -25.29 30.08
CA LEU A 288 -5.29 -26.46 30.01
C LEU A 288 -4.07 -26.33 30.91
N PHE A 289 -3.40 -25.18 30.92
CA PHE A 289 -2.19 -24.97 31.72
C PHE A 289 -2.48 -24.76 33.22
N THR A 290 -3.72 -24.49 33.60
CA THR A 290 -4.12 -24.38 35.02
C THR A 290 -4.69 -25.69 35.56
N GLU A 291 -5.57 -26.35 34.80
CA GLU A 291 -6.34 -27.52 35.24
C GLU A 291 -5.65 -28.87 34.96
N THR A 292 -4.61 -28.90 34.12
CA THR A 292 -3.94 -30.15 33.72
C THR A 292 -2.42 -30.10 33.89
N ASP A 293 -1.78 -31.26 33.89
CA ASP A 293 -0.31 -31.40 33.95
C ASP A 293 0.38 -31.26 32.57
N LEU A 294 -0.36 -30.82 31.55
CA LEU A 294 0.14 -30.64 30.20
C LEU A 294 1.25 -29.57 30.18
N GLN A 295 2.48 -29.96 29.80
CA GLN A 295 3.63 -29.04 29.80
C GLN A 295 3.74 -28.16 28.55
N ARG A 296 3.14 -28.62 27.44
CA ARG A 296 3.15 -27.90 26.16
C ARG A 296 1.93 -28.25 25.32
N LEU A 297 1.48 -27.29 24.51
CA LEU A 297 0.42 -27.47 23.52
C LEU A 297 0.97 -27.09 22.14
N THR A 298 0.93 -28.03 21.19
CA THR A 298 1.27 -27.77 19.79
C THR A 298 0.00 -27.51 18.99
N LEU A 299 -0.02 -26.36 18.31
CA LEU A 299 -1.05 -25.89 17.41
C LEU A 299 -0.61 -26.13 15.97
N TYR A 300 -1.55 -26.46 15.11
CA TYR A 300 -1.34 -26.72 13.70
C TYR A 300 -2.26 -25.82 12.87
N THR A 301 -1.76 -25.29 11.77
CA THR A 301 -2.60 -24.61 10.78
C THR A 301 -3.61 -25.59 10.17
N THR A 302 -4.81 -25.11 9.82
CA THR A 302 -5.85 -25.94 9.19
C THR A 302 -5.88 -25.73 7.68
N GLY A 303 -6.32 -26.75 6.91
CA GLY A 303 -6.53 -26.63 5.47
C GLY A 303 -5.38 -27.08 4.55
N ARG A 304 -4.35 -27.75 5.08
CA ARG A 304 -3.26 -28.32 4.25
C ARG A 304 -2.97 -29.76 4.65
N GLU A 305 -3.13 -30.70 3.72
CA GLU A 305 -2.96 -32.14 3.97
C GLU A 305 -1.50 -32.53 4.27
N GLU A 306 -0.52 -31.81 3.73
CA GLU A 306 0.90 -31.99 4.07
C GLU A 306 1.67 -30.66 3.87
N VAL A 307 2.12 -30.05 4.96
CA VAL A 307 3.01 -28.87 4.89
C VAL A 307 4.45 -29.38 4.93
N LEU A 308 5.21 -29.04 3.91
CA LEU A 308 6.63 -29.38 3.78
C LEU A 308 7.49 -28.13 3.96
N ALA A 309 8.63 -28.30 4.63
CA ALA A 309 9.69 -27.30 4.72
C ALA A 309 10.85 -27.66 3.77
N VAL A 310 11.43 -26.65 3.14
CA VAL A 310 12.66 -26.74 2.35
C VAL A 310 13.77 -26.10 3.18
N VAL A 311 14.79 -26.89 3.50
CA VAL A 311 16.03 -26.43 4.14
C VAL A 311 17.10 -26.37 3.05
N GLU A 312 17.67 -25.19 2.81
CA GLU A 312 18.62 -24.96 1.71
C GLU A 312 19.91 -24.33 2.20
N ALA A 313 21.04 -24.72 1.62
CA ALA A 313 22.31 -24.05 1.89
C ALA A 313 22.20 -22.54 1.56
N ALA A 314 22.91 -21.71 2.31
CA ALA A 314 22.95 -20.26 2.12
C ALA A 314 24.39 -19.77 1.98
N SER A 315 24.59 -18.75 1.14
CA SER A 315 25.85 -18.04 1.01
C SER A 315 25.67 -16.53 1.18
N ALA A 316 26.78 -15.83 1.44
CA ALA A 316 26.84 -14.37 1.45
C ALA A 316 26.82 -13.82 0.01
N GLY A 317 26.18 -12.66 -0.16
CA GLY A 317 25.98 -12.03 -1.46
C GLY A 317 24.81 -11.05 -1.43
N VAL A 318 24.28 -10.73 -2.61
CA VAL A 318 23.37 -9.60 -2.82
C VAL A 318 22.04 -10.07 -3.39
N ASN A 319 20.93 -9.60 -2.83
CA ASN A 319 19.59 -9.89 -3.36
C ASN A 319 19.25 -8.91 -4.48
N PHE A 320 18.52 -9.40 -5.48
CA PHE A 320 17.99 -8.56 -6.55
C PHE A 320 16.51 -8.88 -6.85
N SER A 321 15.82 -7.87 -7.38
CA SER A 321 14.47 -7.99 -7.95
C SER A 321 14.46 -7.40 -9.35
N CYS A 322 14.05 -8.18 -10.34
CA CYS A 322 14.04 -7.80 -11.75
C CYS A 322 12.65 -8.02 -12.36
N LEU A 323 12.09 -6.96 -12.94
CA LEU A 323 10.88 -7.03 -13.74
C LEU A 323 11.24 -7.48 -15.15
N VAL A 324 10.59 -8.54 -15.60
CA VAL A 324 10.66 -9.01 -16.98
C VAL A 324 9.31 -8.81 -17.65
N MET A 325 9.32 -8.17 -18.81
CA MET A 325 8.13 -7.91 -19.62
C MET A 325 8.29 -8.57 -20.98
N ARG A 326 7.20 -9.01 -21.57
CA ARG A 326 7.19 -9.67 -22.87
C ARG A 326 6.03 -9.14 -23.71
N GLU A 327 6.34 -8.77 -24.94
CA GLU A 327 5.32 -8.46 -25.92
C GLU A 327 4.77 -9.72 -26.60
N ALA A 328 3.58 -9.62 -27.21
CA ALA A 328 2.93 -10.79 -27.82
C ALA A 328 3.76 -11.50 -28.89
N ASP A 329 4.60 -10.76 -29.62
CA ASP A 329 5.51 -11.25 -30.67
C ASP A 329 6.99 -11.00 -30.34
N GLY A 330 7.28 -10.52 -29.12
CA GLY A 330 8.61 -10.09 -28.71
C GLY A 330 9.34 -11.08 -27.81
N GLU A 331 10.66 -10.90 -27.76
CA GLU A 331 11.51 -11.54 -26.76
C GLU A 331 11.27 -10.92 -25.37
N PRO A 332 11.44 -11.67 -24.28
CA PRO A 332 11.39 -11.11 -22.94
C PRO A 332 12.45 -10.02 -22.77
N LEU A 333 12.05 -8.88 -22.20
CA LEU A 333 12.90 -7.75 -21.86
C LEU A 333 12.99 -7.62 -20.34
N ALA A 334 14.17 -7.87 -19.79
CA ALA A 334 14.48 -7.61 -18.38
C ALA A 334 14.88 -6.15 -18.19
N LEU A 335 14.19 -5.45 -17.28
CA LEU A 335 14.52 -4.09 -16.88
C LEU A 335 15.70 -4.08 -15.90
N VAL A 336 16.15 -2.87 -15.54
CA VAL A 336 17.25 -2.71 -14.58
C VAL A 336 16.81 -3.27 -13.21
N PRO A 337 17.52 -4.26 -12.66
CA PRO A 337 17.16 -4.86 -11.39
C PRO A 337 17.36 -3.88 -10.25
N GLU A 338 16.47 -3.95 -9.26
CA GLU A 338 16.70 -3.31 -7.96
C GLU A 338 17.52 -4.23 -7.07
N ILE A 339 18.46 -3.63 -6.36
CA ILE A 339 19.41 -4.32 -5.50
C ILE A 339 19.09 -3.97 -4.05
N SER A 340 19.05 -4.99 -3.20
CA SER A 340 18.92 -4.82 -1.75
C SER A 340 20.02 -5.63 -1.06
N LEU A 341 20.70 -5.00 -0.09
CA LEU A 341 21.61 -5.74 0.79
C LEU A 341 20.84 -6.81 1.58
N ARG A 342 21.58 -7.81 2.04
CA ARG A 342 21.07 -8.90 2.87
C ARG A 342 21.71 -8.78 4.25
N ASN A 343 21.10 -8.02 5.16
CA ASN A 343 21.56 -8.01 6.55
C ASN A 343 20.88 -9.14 7.33
N ALA A 344 21.63 -9.79 8.23
CA ALA A 344 21.12 -10.91 9.05
C ALA A 344 19.89 -10.52 9.90
N GLU A 345 19.76 -9.23 10.26
CA GLU A 345 18.64 -8.67 11.03
C GLU A 345 17.36 -8.44 10.20
N GLU A 346 17.44 -8.35 8.86
CA GLU A 346 16.28 -8.14 7.97
C GLU A 346 15.49 -9.43 7.70
N LEU A 347 16.04 -10.60 8.04
CA LEU A 347 15.36 -11.89 7.95
C LEU A 347 14.40 -12.14 9.11
N GLU A 348 14.52 -11.39 10.21
CA GLU A 348 13.68 -11.52 11.40
C GLU A 348 12.44 -10.62 11.37
N LYS A 349 12.40 -9.63 10.47
CA LYS A 349 11.24 -8.76 10.31
C LYS A 349 10.40 -9.22 9.11
N PRO A 350 9.06 -9.24 9.21
CA PRO A 350 8.24 -9.21 8.00
C PRO A 350 8.72 -8.03 7.16
N LEU A 351 8.94 -8.22 5.86
CA LEU A 351 9.24 -7.14 4.91
C LEU A 351 8.03 -6.19 4.87
N VAL A 352 7.89 -5.38 5.90
CA VAL A 352 7.25 -4.09 5.81
C VAL A 352 8.11 -3.36 4.79
N PHE A 353 7.49 -3.01 3.67
CA PHE A 353 8.14 -2.19 2.66
C PHE A 353 8.63 -0.92 3.38
N ASN A 354 9.92 -0.86 3.68
CA ASN A 354 10.55 0.34 4.19
C ASN A 354 11.42 0.90 3.05
N PRO A 355 10.97 1.96 2.36
CA PRO A 355 11.76 2.59 1.30
C PRO A 355 13.07 3.17 1.82
N GLU A 356 13.24 3.25 3.15
CA GLU A 356 14.39 3.85 3.83
C GLU A 356 15.68 3.04 3.77
N GLU A 357 15.62 1.71 3.64
CA GLU A 357 16.78 0.83 3.81
C GLU A 357 17.55 0.54 2.51
N GLN A 358 17.04 1.00 1.36
CA GLN A 358 17.66 0.74 0.05
C GLN A 358 18.97 1.53 -0.23
N SER A 359 19.41 2.41 0.69
CA SER A 359 20.53 3.34 0.41
C SER A 359 21.92 2.90 0.87
N ASN A 360 22.13 1.69 1.38
CA ASN A 360 23.46 1.26 1.80
C ASN A 360 24.06 0.19 0.87
N LYS A 361 24.96 0.63 -0.02
CA LYS A 361 26.28 0.04 -0.33
C LYS A 361 26.41 -1.46 -0.70
N ALA A 362 25.75 -1.92 -1.77
CA ALA A 362 26.35 -2.92 -2.67
C ALA A 362 26.33 -2.40 -4.12
N GLN A 363 27.49 -2.10 -4.68
CA GLN A 363 27.62 -1.72 -6.09
C GLN A 363 27.96 -2.98 -6.89
N LEU A 364 26.94 -3.59 -7.50
CA LEU A 364 27.19 -4.57 -8.57
C LEU A 364 27.76 -3.82 -9.77
N ASN A 365 28.75 -4.41 -10.43
CA ASN A 365 29.28 -3.83 -11.66
C ASN A 365 28.33 -4.07 -12.85
N LEU A 366 28.56 -3.34 -13.95
CA LEU A 366 27.72 -3.43 -15.15
C LEU A 366 27.61 -4.88 -15.69
N ALA A 367 28.70 -5.65 -15.68
CA ALA A 367 28.70 -7.02 -16.17
C ALA A 367 27.82 -7.95 -15.33
N GLN A 368 27.82 -7.79 -14.00
CA GLN A 368 26.95 -8.53 -13.09
C GLN A 368 25.48 -8.18 -13.32
N ILE A 369 25.16 -6.89 -13.49
CA ILE A 369 23.77 -6.45 -13.76
C ILE A 369 23.28 -6.98 -15.10
N THR A 370 24.11 -6.93 -16.14
CA THR A 370 23.79 -7.52 -17.45
C THR A 370 23.61 -9.03 -17.37
N GLY A 371 24.46 -9.73 -16.60
CA GLY A 371 24.31 -11.18 -16.35
C GLY A 371 22.97 -11.52 -15.67
N ILE A 372 22.57 -10.73 -14.66
CA ILE A 372 21.27 -10.90 -13.98
C ILE A 372 20.12 -10.76 -14.97
N ARG A 373 20.14 -9.72 -15.82
CA ARG A 373 19.11 -9.48 -16.84
C ARG A 373 19.02 -10.65 -17.82
N GLN A 374 20.16 -11.15 -18.32
CA GLN A 374 20.21 -12.26 -19.25
C GLN A 374 19.65 -13.56 -18.64
N GLU A 375 20.01 -13.90 -17.40
CA GLU A 375 19.48 -15.08 -16.72
C GLU A 375 17.97 -14.97 -16.44
N CYS A 376 17.50 -13.76 -16.08
CA CYS A 376 16.07 -13.47 -15.94
C CYS A 376 15.32 -13.68 -17.26
N GLN A 377 15.84 -13.18 -18.38
CA GLN A 377 15.26 -13.38 -19.72
C GLN A 377 15.26 -14.86 -20.10
N ARG A 378 16.36 -15.58 -19.85
CA ARG A 378 16.50 -17.01 -20.12
C ARG A 378 15.47 -17.84 -19.37
N MET A 379 15.22 -17.51 -18.09
CA MET A 379 14.19 -18.19 -17.31
C MET A 379 12.80 -17.91 -17.86
N CYS A 380 12.53 -16.65 -18.24
CA CYS A 380 11.25 -16.28 -18.82
C CYS A 380 10.96 -16.99 -20.16
N GLN A 381 11.99 -17.18 -20.98
CA GLN A 381 11.89 -17.97 -22.23
C GLN A 381 11.66 -19.45 -21.93
N SER A 382 12.38 -20.03 -20.96
CA SER A 382 12.35 -21.47 -20.66
C SER A 382 11.01 -21.94 -20.07
N LEU A 383 10.32 -21.08 -19.32
CA LEU A 383 9.03 -21.36 -18.68
C LEU A 383 7.81 -20.84 -19.47
N ASP A 384 8.02 -20.36 -20.70
CA ASP A 384 7.02 -19.75 -21.60
C ASP A 384 6.08 -18.75 -20.91
N PHE A 385 6.67 -17.80 -20.19
CA PHE A 385 5.89 -16.77 -19.51
C PHE A 385 5.13 -15.86 -20.50
N LYS A 386 3.93 -15.46 -20.07
CA LYS A 386 3.08 -14.50 -20.77
C LYS A 386 3.06 -13.17 -20.03
N GLY A 387 3.07 -12.07 -20.79
CA GLY A 387 2.88 -10.73 -20.25
C GLY A 387 4.08 -10.25 -19.44
N TYR A 388 3.97 -10.26 -18.11
CA TYR A 388 4.99 -9.71 -17.21
C TYR A 388 5.13 -10.56 -15.95
N VAL A 389 6.33 -10.59 -15.39
CA VAL A 389 6.61 -11.23 -14.09
C VAL A 389 7.73 -10.53 -13.34
N GLY A 390 7.66 -10.59 -12.02
CA GLY A 390 8.73 -10.16 -11.13
C GLY A 390 9.58 -11.37 -10.77
N LEU A 391 10.89 -11.24 -10.90
CA LEU A 391 11.83 -12.29 -10.55
C LEU A 391 12.69 -11.81 -9.39
N THR A 392 12.85 -12.65 -8.37
CA THR A 392 13.79 -12.38 -7.29
C THR A 392 14.87 -13.43 -7.28
N GLY A 393 16.09 -12.99 -7.04
CA GLY A 393 17.22 -13.88 -6.97
C GLY A 393 18.34 -13.31 -6.14
N PHE A 394 19.46 -14.01 -6.20
CA PHE A 394 20.62 -13.75 -5.40
C PHE A 394 21.87 -13.92 -6.26
N ILE A 395 22.83 -13.02 -6.10
CA ILE A 395 24.17 -13.14 -6.71
C ILE A 395 25.20 -13.32 -5.60
N ASP A 396 26.00 -14.37 -5.70
CA ASP A 396 27.08 -14.64 -4.74
C ASP A 396 28.33 -13.80 -5.04
N ASP A 397 29.28 -13.79 -4.10
CA ASP A 397 30.55 -13.06 -4.24
C ASP A 397 31.42 -13.57 -5.41
N ALA A 398 31.16 -14.79 -5.92
CA ALA A 398 31.82 -15.35 -7.09
C ALA A 398 31.15 -14.92 -8.41
N GLY A 399 30.01 -14.24 -8.36
CA GLY A 399 29.25 -13.78 -9.51
C GLY A 399 28.25 -14.81 -10.07
N ASN A 400 28.01 -15.92 -9.38
CA ASN A 400 26.97 -16.88 -9.78
C ASN A 400 25.59 -16.34 -9.41
N ILE A 401 24.65 -16.47 -10.33
CA ILE A 401 23.28 -15.95 -10.20
C ILE A 401 22.32 -17.10 -9.92
N TYR A 402 21.61 -17.02 -8.81
CA TYR A 402 20.60 -18.00 -8.39
C TYR A 402 19.22 -17.35 -8.43
N LEU A 403 18.31 -17.91 -9.21
CA LEU A 403 16.92 -17.46 -9.28
C LEU A 403 16.13 -18.16 -8.17
N ASP A 404 15.50 -17.36 -7.30
CA ASP A 404 14.92 -17.88 -6.05
C ASP A 404 13.40 -17.97 -6.10
N ALA A 405 12.74 -16.94 -6.63
CA ALA A 405 11.29 -16.92 -6.74
C ALA A 405 10.82 -16.20 -8.00
N VAL A 406 9.64 -16.61 -8.43
CA VAL A 406 8.88 -16.01 -9.52
C VAL A 406 7.62 -15.45 -8.89
N GLN A 407 7.38 -14.16 -9.08
CA GLN A 407 6.17 -13.46 -8.67
C GLN A 407 5.23 -13.39 -9.87
N PRO A 408 4.24 -14.31 -9.96
CA PRO A 408 3.30 -14.34 -11.08
C PRO A 408 2.40 -13.10 -11.11
N THR A 409 2.15 -12.50 -9.94
CA THR A 409 1.38 -11.26 -9.78
C THR A 409 2.19 -10.32 -8.89
N PRO A 410 3.23 -9.66 -9.45
CA PRO A 410 4.10 -8.75 -8.73
C PRO A 410 3.32 -7.75 -7.89
N LYS A 411 3.87 -7.40 -6.72
CA LYS A 411 3.21 -6.48 -5.79
C LYS A 411 2.93 -5.14 -6.48
N MET A 412 1.68 -4.72 -6.49
CA MET A 412 1.20 -3.48 -7.11
C MET A 412 1.06 -2.34 -6.11
N LEU A 413 1.92 -2.26 -5.09
CA LEU A 413 1.93 -1.11 -4.18
C LEU A 413 2.48 0.12 -4.94
N SER A 414 2.03 1.33 -4.61
CA SER A 414 2.50 2.57 -5.28
C SER A 414 4.02 2.76 -5.21
N THR A 415 4.64 2.15 -4.20
CA THR A 415 6.07 2.15 -3.94
C THR A 415 6.76 0.85 -4.39
N ALA A 416 6.07 -0.04 -5.09
CA ALA A 416 6.66 -1.33 -5.47
C ALA A 416 7.75 -1.18 -6.55
N PRO A 417 8.75 -2.09 -6.55
CA PRO A 417 9.80 -2.11 -7.57
C PRO A 417 9.28 -2.11 -9.00
N VAL A 418 8.11 -2.72 -9.25
CA VAL A 418 7.52 -2.84 -10.58
C VAL A 418 7.29 -1.47 -11.23
N PHE A 419 6.80 -0.48 -10.48
CA PHE A 419 6.55 0.87 -11.00
C PHE A 419 7.83 1.69 -11.12
N ARG A 420 8.79 1.53 -10.19
CA ARG A 420 10.11 2.18 -10.29
C ARG A 420 10.89 1.69 -11.50
N GLN A 421 10.92 0.38 -11.74
CA GLN A 421 11.58 -0.21 -12.90
C GLN A 421 10.88 0.20 -14.20
N ALA A 422 9.55 0.23 -14.24
CA ALA A 422 8.81 0.76 -15.40
C ALA A 422 9.10 2.26 -15.66
N ALA A 423 9.27 3.06 -14.61
CA ALA A 423 9.61 4.48 -14.73
C ALA A 423 10.99 4.72 -15.37
N VAL A 424 11.92 3.75 -15.29
CA VAL A 424 13.24 3.83 -15.97
C VAL A 424 13.09 3.92 -17.49
N ILE A 425 12.11 3.22 -18.07
CA ILE A 425 11.78 3.26 -19.50
C ILE A 425 10.72 4.32 -19.83
N GLY A 426 10.37 5.16 -18.86
CA GLY A 426 9.47 6.30 -19.08
C GLY A 426 7.98 5.98 -19.00
N LEU A 427 7.60 4.82 -18.46
CA LEU A 427 6.20 4.49 -18.23
C LEU A 427 5.81 4.86 -16.80
N ASN A 428 4.81 5.73 -16.65
CA ASN A 428 4.17 5.93 -15.35
C ASN A 428 3.24 4.74 -15.02
N PRO A 429 2.73 4.61 -13.78
CA PRO A 429 1.87 3.47 -13.41
C PRO A 429 0.67 3.27 -14.34
N THR A 430 -0.04 4.34 -14.71
CA THR A 430 -1.17 4.28 -15.65
C THR A 430 -0.78 3.68 -16.99
N GLN A 431 0.30 4.16 -17.59
CA GLN A 431 0.78 3.69 -18.89
C GLN A 431 1.29 2.25 -18.82
N PHE A 432 1.96 1.90 -17.71
CA PHE A 432 2.43 0.54 -17.46
C PHE A 432 1.27 -0.46 -17.31
N LEU A 433 0.20 -0.09 -16.60
CA LEU A 433 -1.01 -0.92 -16.51
C LEU A 433 -1.70 -1.08 -17.87
N THR A 434 -1.80 0.00 -18.66
CA THR A 434 -2.31 -0.05 -20.03
C THR A 434 -1.48 -1.00 -20.90
N PHE A 435 -0.15 -0.95 -20.78
CA PHE A 435 0.76 -1.90 -21.45
C PHE A 435 0.45 -3.34 -21.03
N ILE A 436 0.38 -3.66 -19.73
CA ILE A 436 0.09 -5.01 -19.25
C ILE A 436 -1.22 -5.53 -19.86
N ILE A 437 -2.30 -4.74 -19.80
CA ILE A 437 -3.61 -5.14 -20.31
C ILE A 437 -3.55 -5.38 -21.82
N ARG A 438 -2.96 -4.45 -22.57
CA ARG A 438 -2.85 -4.55 -24.03
C ARG A 438 -2.05 -5.78 -24.46
N GLN A 439 -0.92 -6.05 -23.82
CA GLN A 439 -0.11 -7.23 -24.13
C GLN A 439 -0.81 -8.53 -23.73
N ALA A 440 -1.50 -8.56 -22.59
CA ALA A 440 -2.27 -9.71 -22.18
C ALA A 440 -3.43 -10.01 -23.17
N VAL A 441 -4.15 -8.99 -23.65
CA VAL A 441 -5.17 -9.16 -24.71
C VAL A 441 -4.54 -9.70 -26.00
N ALA A 442 -3.40 -9.15 -26.42
CA ALA A 442 -2.71 -9.57 -27.63
C ALA A 442 -2.16 -11.01 -27.56
N ILE A 443 -1.58 -11.42 -26.43
CA ILE A 443 -1.12 -12.80 -26.22
C ILE A 443 -2.31 -13.77 -26.27
N ASN A 444 -3.44 -13.38 -25.68
CA ASN A 444 -4.64 -14.21 -25.63
C ASN A 444 -5.28 -14.45 -27.01
N LEU A 445 -5.02 -13.62 -28.03
CA LEU A 445 -5.39 -13.90 -29.43
C LEU A 445 -4.95 -15.29 -29.90
N LYS A 446 -3.75 -15.71 -29.46
CA LYS A 446 -3.11 -16.94 -29.89
C LYS A 446 -3.60 -18.15 -29.10
N THR A 447 -4.18 -17.94 -27.92
CA THR A 447 -4.42 -19.01 -26.94
C THR A 447 -5.87 -19.21 -26.53
N LEU A 448 -6.75 -18.22 -26.76
CA LEU A 448 -8.17 -18.36 -26.43
C LEU A 448 -8.96 -19.12 -27.52
N PRO A 449 -10.06 -19.80 -27.16
CA PRO A 449 -10.91 -20.55 -28.09
C PRO A 449 -11.51 -19.72 -29.25
N ASP A 450 -11.72 -18.42 -29.07
CA ASP A 450 -12.28 -17.51 -30.08
C ASP A 450 -11.29 -16.37 -30.45
N PRO A 451 -10.40 -16.59 -31.44
CA PRO A 451 -9.42 -15.59 -31.87
C PRO A 451 -10.04 -14.34 -32.50
N SER A 452 -11.21 -14.46 -33.13
CA SER A 452 -11.82 -13.35 -33.89
C SER A 452 -12.35 -12.27 -32.95
N SER A 453 -13.05 -12.66 -31.87
CA SER A 453 -13.51 -11.68 -30.88
C SER A 453 -12.36 -11.04 -30.10
N ALA A 454 -11.29 -11.79 -29.86
CA ALA A 454 -10.08 -11.25 -29.26
C ALA A 454 -9.40 -10.21 -30.17
N GLN A 455 -9.36 -10.42 -31.50
CA GLN A 455 -8.76 -9.48 -32.45
C GLN A 455 -9.53 -8.16 -32.52
N ILE A 456 -10.86 -8.25 -32.52
CA ILE A 456 -11.72 -7.05 -32.48
C ILE A 456 -11.43 -6.25 -31.20
N ARG A 457 -11.32 -6.92 -30.04
CA ARG A 457 -11.01 -6.26 -28.78
C ARG A 457 -9.63 -5.60 -28.78
N LEU A 458 -8.61 -6.26 -29.34
CA LEU A 458 -7.28 -5.66 -29.46
C LEU A 458 -7.33 -4.38 -30.33
N ASN A 459 -8.00 -4.44 -31.48
CA ASN A 459 -8.11 -3.29 -32.38
C ASN A 459 -8.87 -2.12 -31.71
N GLN A 460 -9.93 -2.41 -30.95
CA GLN A 460 -10.66 -1.41 -30.18
C GLN A 460 -9.78 -0.78 -29.09
N LEU A 461 -8.98 -1.59 -28.40
CA LEU A 461 -8.06 -1.11 -27.37
C LEU A 461 -6.95 -0.24 -27.97
N ASP A 462 -6.33 -0.67 -29.08
CA ASP A 462 -5.31 0.10 -29.77
C ASP A 462 -5.86 1.44 -30.28
N ALA A 463 -7.10 1.48 -30.78
CA ALA A 463 -7.77 2.71 -31.16
C ALA A 463 -8.02 3.64 -29.95
N ALA A 464 -8.49 3.10 -28.82
CA ALA A 464 -8.73 3.88 -27.61
C ALA A 464 -7.43 4.46 -27.01
N ILE A 465 -6.32 3.70 -27.07
CA ILE A 465 -4.99 4.19 -26.69
C ILE A 465 -4.61 5.39 -27.57
N GLN A 466 -4.73 5.25 -28.89
CA GLN A 466 -4.41 6.33 -29.83
C GLN A 466 -5.28 7.58 -29.62
N GLU A 467 -6.57 7.41 -29.37
CA GLU A 467 -7.49 8.51 -29.08
C GLU A 467 -7.11 9.22 -27.78
N SER A 468 -6.83 8.47 -26.71
CA SER A 468 -6.36 9.04 -25.43
C SER A 468 -5.10 9.89 -25.63
N HIS A 469 -4.16 9.44 -26.46
CA HIS A 469 -2.96 10.20 -26.82
C HIS A 469 -3.27 11.52 -27.53
N GLN A 470 -4.22 11.54 -28.46
CA GLN A 470 -4.63 12.76 -29.17
C GLN A 470 -5.31 13.76 -28.22
N GLN A 471 -6.15 13.26 -27.32
CA GLN A 471 -6.86 14.08 -26.34
C GLN A 471 -5.93 14.71 -25.29
N ARG A 472 -4.70 14.21 -25.08
CA ARG A 472 -3.72 14.79 -24.14
C ARG A 472 -3.47 16.28 -24.34
N GLN A 473 -3.52 16.77 -25.58
CA GLN A 473 -3.27 18.19 -25.87
C GLN A 473 -4.36 19.12 -25.31
N HIS A 474 -5.55 18.60 -25.02
CA HIS A 474 -6.68 19.34 -24.50
C HIS A 474 -6.88 19.19 -22.98
N LYS A 475 -6.05 18.37 -22.32
CA LYS A 475 -6.11 18.19 -20.86
C LYS A 475 -5.55 19.42 -20.13
N ILE A 476 -6.13 19.69 -18.95
CA ILE A 476 -5.67 20.76 -18.06
C ILE A 476 -4.31 20.35 -17.48
N LYS A 477 -3.27 21.15 -17.71
CA LYS A 477 -1.92 20.86 -17.22
C LYS A 477 -1.79 21.32 -15.77
N VAL A 478 -1.39 20.39 -14.90
CA VAL A 478 -1.29 20.64 -13.46
C VAL A 478 0.15 20.44 -13.00
N GLY A 479 0.80 21.50 -12.54
CA GLY A 479 2.13 21.41 -11.94
C GLY A 479 2.04 20.86 -10.52
N ILE A 480 2.67 19.73 -10.24
CA ILE A 480 2.73 19.15 -8.90
C ILE A 480 4.01 19.64 -8.25
N LEU A 481 3.90 20.66 -7.39
CA LEU A 481 5.05 21.30 -6.76
C LEU A 481 5.41 20.57 -5.47
N MET A 482 6.57 19.90 -5.48
CA MET A 482 7.11 19.06 -4.41
C MET A 482 8.49 19.56 -3.96
N GLY A 483 8.96 19.02 -2.84
CA GLY A 483 10.27 19.30 -2.25
C GLY A 483 10.13 19.93 -0.88
N GLY A 484 11.16 20.65 -0.45
CA GLY A 484 11.27 21.21 0.89
C GLY A 484 12.61 20.87 1.53
N GLU A 485 12.95 21.64 2.55
CA GLU A 485 14.16 21.47 3.37
C GLU A 485 13.83 20.98 4.79
N SER A 486 12.53 20.88 5.14
CA SER A 486 12.09 20.35 6.44
C SER A 486 12.24 18.83 6.56
N GLU A 487 12.26 18.34 7.80
CA GLU A 487 12.28 16.89 8.12
C GLU A 487 11.11 16.12 7.47
N ASP A 488 9.94 16.75 7.32
CA ASP A 488 8.74 16.12 6.76
C ASP A 488 8.73 16.04 5.22
N ALA A 489 9.79 16.51 4.52
CA ALA A 489 9.78 16.65 3.05
C ALA A 489 9.49 15.33 2.31
N ASP A 490 9.93 14.20 2.87
CA ASP A 490 9.71 12.87 2.29
C ASP A 490 8.21 12.50 2.22
N GLU A 491 7.42 12.86 3.25
CA GLU A 491 5.97 12.62 3.27
C GLU A 491 5.26 13.44 2.18
N PHE A 492 5.72 14.66 1.93
CA PHE A 492 5.16 15.55 0.92
C PHE A 492 5.56 15.15 -0.51
N ILE A 493 6.74 14.57 -0.70
CA ILE A 493 7.12 13.92 -1.97
C ILE A 493 6.24 12.71 -2.23
N ALA A 494 6.02 11.86 -1.21
CA ALA A 494 5.10 10.73 -1.33
C ALA A 494 3.67 11.19 -1.66
N SER A 495 3.22 12.30 -1.05
CA SER A 495 1.93 12.92 -1.36
C SER A 495 1.87 13.40 -2.80
N GLY A 496 2.84 14.20 -3.24
CA GLY A 496 2.89 14.69 -4.61
C GLY A 496 2.98 13.57 -5.65
N GLY A 497 3.72 12.50 -5.36
CA GLY A 497 3.77 11.28 -6.18
C GLY A 497 2.40 10.60 -6.30
N TYR A 498 1.64 10.50 -5.21
CA TYR A 498 0.28 9.97 -5.22
C TYR A 498 -0.69 10.85 -6.02
N ILE A 499 -0.64 12.17 -5.83
CA ILE A 499 -1.46 13.11 -6.62
C ILE A 499 -1.11 13.05 -8.10
N TYR A 500 0.18 12.97 -8.44
CA TYR A 500 0.62 12.77 -9.81
C TYR A 500 -0.02 11.51 -10.42
N GLN A 501 -0.02 10.40 -9.69
CA GLN A 501 -0.61 9.13 -10.12
C GLN A 501 -2.12 9.25 -10.40
N LEU A 502 -2.89 9.83 -9.48
CA LEU A 502 -4.33 10.05 -9.65
C LEU A 502 -4.65 10.93 -10.86
N LEU A 503 -3.88 11.99 -11.06
CA LEU A 503 -4.07 12.91 -12.19
C LEU A 503 -3.62 12.31 -13.52
N ALA A 504 -2.57 11.47 -13.52
CA ALA A 504 -2.11 10.77 -14.72
C ALA A 504 -3.17 9.77 -15.24
N ALA A 505 -3.93 9.15 -14.33
CA ALA A 505 -5.05 8.27 -14.63
C ALA A 505 -6.34 9.02 -15.05
N SER A 506 -6.38 10.34 -14.89
CA SER A 506 -7.58 11.15 -15.12
C SER A 506 -7.83 11.43 -16.61
N GLU A 507 -9.10 11.50 -16.99
CA GLU A 507 -9.54 11.98 -18.30
C GLU A 507 -9.29 13.48 -18.49
N LYS A 508 -9.28 14.27 -17.40
CA LYS A 508 -9.29 15.75 -17.44
C LYS A 508 -7.91 16.40 -17.36
N TYR A 509 -6.97 15.76 -16.66
CA TYR A 509 -5.75 16.40 -16.21
C TYR A 509 -4.49 15.77 -16.82
N GLN A 510 -3.44 16.58 -16.96
CA GLN A 510 -2.10 16.15 -17.30
C GLN A 510 -1.13 16.68 -16.23
N PRO A 511 -0.60 15.82 -15.35
CA PRO A 511 0.30 16.28 -14.30
C PRO A 511 1.73 16.50 -14.82
N VAL A 512 2.40 17.51 -14.27
CA VAL A 512 3.81 17.86 -14.53
C VAL A 512 4.53 17.88 -13.17
N PRO A 513 5.48 16.97 -12.89
CA PRO A 513 6.13 16.90 -11.58
C PRO A 513 7.21 17.99 -11.50
N ILE A 514 7.07 18.93 -10.56
CA ILE A 514 7.97 20.07 -10.38
C ILE A 514 8.60 19.97 -8.99
N PHE A 515 9.92 19.95 -8.93
CA PHE A 515 10.68 19.93 -7.68
C PHE A 515 11.28 21.29 -7.39
N ARG A 516 11.11 21.76 -6.15
CA ARG A 516 11.70 23.00 -5.64
C ARG A 516 12.93 22.66 -4.81
N LEU A 517 14.05 23.32 -5.11
CA LEU A 517 15.34 23.14 -4.45
C LEU A 517 15.95 24.50 -4.07
N GLY A 518 16.60 24.57 -2.90
CA GLY A 518 17.39 25.72 -2.48
C GLY A 518 16.79 26.50 -1.32
N PRO A 519 17.56 27.45 -0.75
CA PRO A 519 17.11 28.26 0.40
C PRO A 519 16.00 29.23 -0.01
N ALA A 520 15.25 29.73 0.99
CA ALA A 520 14.10 30.63 0.79
C ALA A 520 14.39 31.86 -0.09
N GLU A 521 15.64 32.35 -0.06
CA GLU A 521 16.06 33.52 -0.84
C GLU A 521 16.33 33.22 -2.33
N GLN A 522 16.55 31.95 -2.71
CA GLN A 522 16.96 31.56 -4.07
C GLN A 522 16.42 30.17 -4.46
N PHE A 523 15.10 30.00 -4.47
CA PHE A 523 14.49 28.76 -4.95
C PHE A 523 14.75 28.53 -6.44
N ARG A 524 15.12 27.30 -6.79
CA ARG A 524 15.24 26.78 -8.15
C ARG A 524 14.18 25.71 -8.38
N TYR A 525 13.65 25.66 -9.59
CA TYR A 525 12.56 24.74 -9.95
C TYR A 525 13.00 23.83 -11.08
N TYR A 526 12.67 22.55 -10.98
CA TYR A 526 13.05 21.52 -11.94
C TYR A 526 11.85 20.64 -12.29
N ILE A 527 11.64 20.36 -13.58
CA ILE A 527 10.73 19.29 -14.00
C ILE A 527 11.47 17.97 -13.79
N LEU A 528 10.86 17.05 -13.04
CA LEU A 528 11.45 15.76 -12.74
C LEU A 528 11.17 14.71 -13.83
N PRO A 529 12.15 13.88 -14.22
CA PRO A 529 11.87 12.66 -14.96
C PRO A 529 11.17 11.62 -14.05
N LEU A 530 10.38 10.72 -14.64
CA LEU A 530 9.50 9.78 -13.90
C LEU A 530 10.24 8.85 -12.95
N ASN A 531 11.47 8.44 -13.31
CA ASN A 531 12.31 7.58 -12.47
C ASN A 531 12.78 8.27 -11.18
N LEU A 532 12.62 9.60 -11.07
CA LEU A 532 12.85 10.36 -9.84
C LEU A 532 11.57 10.67 -9.07
N LEU A 533 10.41 10.23 -9.55
CA LEU A 533 9.12 10.45 -8.88
C LEU A 533 8.68 9.23 -8.06
N CYS A 534 9.08 8.03 -8.46
CA CYS A 534 8.70 6.79 -7.77
C CYS A 534 9.67 6.50 -6.62
N PRO A 535 9.15 6.41 -5.38
CA PRO A 535 9.63 7.13 -4.20
C PRO A 535 11.15 7.10 -4.00
N PRO A 536 11.85 8.19 -4.37
CA PRO A 536 13.16 8.53 -3.84
C PRO A 536 12.99 9.58 -2.73
N LYS A 537 13.84 9.51 -1.70
CA LYS A 537 13.89 10.53 -0.63
C LYS A 537 14.22 11.91 -1.20
N ALA A 538 13.78 12.97 -0.53
CA ALA A 538 14.07 14.36 -0.88
C ALA A 538 15.57 14.58 -1.11
N GLU A 539 16.38 14.03 -0.20
CA GLU A 539 17.84 14.07 -0.28
C GLU A 539 18.36 13.35 -1.54
N ALA A 540 17.84 12.16 -1.86
CA ALA A 540 18.26 11.42 -3.05
C ALA A 540 17.90 12.15 -4.36
N ILE A 541 16.76 12.86 -4.41
CA ILE A 541 16.40 13.71 -5.54
C ILE A 541 17.35 14.92 -5.62
N ARG A 542 17.59 15.58 -4.48
CA ARG A 542 18.51 16.71 -4.37
C ARG A 542 19.90 16.33 -4.85
N ASP A 543 20.45 15.23 -4.37
CA ASP A 543 21.78 14.75 -4.74
C ASP A 543 21.88 14.47 -6.22
N LYS A 544 20.86 13.85 -6.83
CA LYS A 544 20.83 13.61 -8.27
C LYS A 544 20.73 14.88 -9.10
N ILE A 545 20.05 15.93 -8.60
CA ILE A 545 19.99 17.23 -9.28
C ILE A 545 21.33 17.97 -9.16
N LEU A 546 21.95 17.95 -7.98
CA LEU A 546 23.20 18.68 -7.71
C LEU A 546 24.44 18.01 -8.29
N HIS A 547 24.46 16.68 -8.33
CA HIS A 547 25.59 15.85 -8.77
C HIS A 547 25.31 15.12 -10.08
N ALA A 548 24.33 15.56 -10.87
CA ALA A 548 24.12 15.03 -12.22
C ALA A 548 25.46 15.10 -12.98
N PRO A 549 26.06 13.96 -13.37
CA PRO A 549 27.30 14.00 -14.13
C PRO A 549 27.04 14.77 -15.41
N GLU A 550 27.87 15.77 -15.72
CA GLU A 550 27.79 16.52 -16.97
C GLU A 550 27.93 15.54 -18.16
N GLY A 551 26.81 15.04 -18.67
CA GLY A 551 26.71 14.38 -19.98
C GLY A 551 27.22 12.94 -20.13
N GLN A 552 27.36 12.14 -19.06
CA GLN A 552 27.55 10.69 -19.20
C GLN A 552 26.28 9.92 -18.80
N PRO A 553 25.45 9.51 -19.77
CA PRO A 553 24.34 8.62 -19.47
C PRO A 553 24.89 7.27 -18.99
N ASP A 554 24.23 6.68 -18.00
CA ASP A 554 24.50 5.30 -17.60
C ASP A 554 24.24 4.38 -18.82
N ASP A 555 25.30 3.80 -19.37
CA ASP A 555 25.27 2.98 -20.59
C ASP A 555 24.18 1.90 -20.51
N LEU A 556 23.94 1.34 -19.32
CA LEU A 556 22.90 0.34 -19.08
C LEU A 556 21.49 0.91 -19.22
N LEU A 557 21.25 2.08 -18.61
CA LEU A 557 19.93 2.73 -18.67
C LEU A 557 19.58 3.08 -20.10
N GLU A 558 20.56 3.56 -20.88
CA GLU A 558 20.34 3.86 -22.29
C GLU A 558 20.15 2.61 -23.16
N GLU A 559 20.86 1.52 -22.88
CA GLU A 559 20.61 0.23 -23.53
C GLU A 559 19.14 -0.22 -23.32
N VAL A 560 18.67 -0.23 -22.07
CA VAL A 560 17.31 -0.65 -21.71
C VAL A 560 16.26 0.30 -22.31
N ARG A 561 16.49 1.62 -22.26
CA ARG A 561 15.58 2.62 -22.86
C ARG A 561 15.52 2.49 -24.38
N THR A 562 16.64 2.18 -25.03
CA THR A 562 16.70 1.97 -26.48
C THR A 562 15.92 0.71 -26.86
N ALA A 563 16.12 -0.38 -26.11
CA ALA A 563 15.39 -1.63 -26.29
C ALA A 563 13.87 -1.47 -26.05
N ALA A 564 13.47 -0.55 -25.17
CA ALA A 564 12.07 -0.25 -24.86
C ALA A 564 11.49 0.93 -25.67
N SER A 565 12.22 1.50 -26.62
CA SER A 565 11.86 2.79 -27.26
C SER A 565 10.51 2.76 -27.98
N HIS A 566 10.15 1.64 -28.62
CA HIS A 566 8.86 1.45 -29.27
C HIS A 566 7.70 1.35 -28.26
N LEU A 567 7.94 0.79 -27.07
CA LEU A 567 6.96 0.77 -25.98
C LEU A 567 6.69 2.20 -25.49
N THR A 568 7.75 2.94 -25.18
CA THR A 568 7.64 4.33 -24.72
C THR A 568 6.94 5.21 -25.76
N ALA A 569 7.25 5.02 -27.06
CA ALA A 569 6.58 5.73 -28.15
C ALA A 569 5.08 5.41 -28.24
N THR A 570 4.69 4.16 -27.94
CA THR A 570 3.29 3.71 -28.02
C THR A 570 2.44 4.22 -26.86
N PHE A 571 2.98 4.28 -25.64
CA PHE A 571 2.18 4.56 -24.43
C PHE A 571 2.46 5.90 -23.74
N ALA A 572 3.67 6.45 -23.84
CA ALA A 572 4.09 7.61 -23.03
C ALA A 572 4.37 8.88 -23.84
N GLY A 573 4.99 8.76 -25.01
CA GLY A 573 5.50 9.91 -25.78
C GLY A 573 6.96 10.25 -25.42
N PRO A 574 7.44 11.48 -25.68
CA PRO A 574 8.85 11.83 -25.47
C PRO A 574 9.25 11.75 -24.00
N LEU A 575 10.32 11.00 -23.71
CA LEU A 575 10.86 10.77 -22.37
C LEU A 575 11.76 11.93 -21.94
N LEU A 576 11.44 12.56 -20.82
CA LEU A 576 12.37 13.42 -20.11
C LEU A 576 13.43 12.55 -19.42
N ARG A 577 14.70 12.73 -19.79
CA ARG A 577 15.81 11.89 -19.31
C ARG A 577 16.44 12.41 -18.03
N GLU A 578 16.58 13.73 -17.93
CA GLU A 578 17.26 14.44 -16.86
C GLU A 578 16.37 15.55 -16.30
N PRO A 579 16.58 15.96 -15.03
CA PRO A 579 15.89 17.10 -14.46
C PRO A 579 16.05 18.36 -15.32
N GLN A 580 14.94 18.96 -15.73
CA GLN A 580 14.97 20.17 -16.56
C GLN A 580 14.75 21.41 -15.69
N PHE A 581 15.74 22.29 -15.61
CA PHE A 581 15.60 23.58 -14.93
C PHE A 581 14.55 24.46 -15.61
N ILE A 582 13.72 25.13 -14.80
CA ILE A 582 12.73 26.10 -15.26
C ILE A 582 12.78 27.39 -14.42
N PHE A 583 12.57 28.52 -15.08
CA PHE A 583 12.33 29.80 -14.42
C PHE A 583 10.88 29.86 -13.94
N PHE A 584 10.67 30.38 -12.73
CA PHE A 584 9.34 30.42 -12.11
C PHE A 584 8.34 31.26 -12.93
N GLU A 585 8.82 32.30 -13.59
CA GLU A 585 8.06 33.19 -14.46
C GLU A 585 7.53 32.50 -15.72
N HIS A 586 8.12 31.36 -16.11
CA HIS A 586 7.69 30.57 -17.27
C HIS A 586 6.61 29.54 -16.91
N LEU A 587 6.27 29.39 -15.63
CA LEU A 587 5.25 28.46 -15.16
C LEU A 587 3.87 28.64 -15.86
N PRO A 588 3.38 29.86 -16.17
CA PRO A 588 2.11 30.04 -16.89
C PRO A 588 2.09 29.46 -18.31
N ASN A 589 3.26 29.24 -18.92
CA ASN A 589 3.37 28.62 -20.25
C ASN A 589 3.37 27.09 -20.16
N LEU A 590 3.65 26.53 -18.98
CA LEU A 590 3.78 25.11 -18.74
C LEU A 590 2.50 24.49 -18.16
N VAL A 591 1.83 25.20 -17.24
CA VAL A 591 0.72 24.65 -16.47
C VAL A 591 -0.43 25.66 -16.31
N ASP A 592 -1.65 25.14 -16.24
CA ASP A 592 -2.87 25.91 -16.01
C ASP A 592 -3.13 26.14 -14.51
N ALA A 593 -2.72 25.18 -13.69
CA ALA A 593 -2.82 25.18 -12.24
C ALA A 593 -1.62 24.50 -11.58
N VAL A 594 -1.39 24.80 -10.30
CA VAL A 594 -0.35 24.19 -9.46
C VAL A 594 -1.00 23.51 -8.26
N PHE A 595 -0.69 22.24 -8.06
CA PHE A 595 -0.97 21.56 -6.80
C PHE A 595 0.24 21.73 -5.88
N ILE A 596 0.05 22.34 -4.70
CA ILE A 596 1.09 22.55 -3.70
C ILE A 596 1.18 21.30 -2.81
N ALA A 597 2.24 20.51 -2.96
CA ALA A 597 2.60 19.37 -2.12
C ALA A 597 3.91 19.68 -1.39
N LEU A 598 3.87 20.71 -0.54
CA LEU A 598 5.02 21.19 0.23
C LEU A 598 4.70 21.18 1.73
N PRO A 599 5.70 20.99 2.60
CA PRO A 599 5.55 21.03 4.05
C PRO A 599 4.83 22.29 4.52
N GLU A 600 3.93 22.15 5.51
CA GLU A 600 3.11 23.27 6.02
C GLU A 600 3.97 24.46 6.46
N GLN A 601 5.12 24.21 7.09
CA GLN A 601 6.05 25.25 7.54
C GLN A 601 6.55 26.15 6.40
N GLU A 602 6.64 25.60 5.19
CA GLU A 602 7.13 26.28 4.00
C GLU A 602 5.97 26.80 3.14
N ALA A 603 4.91 26.00 2.99
CA ALA A 603 3.73 26.31 2.18
C ALA A 603 2.84 27.39 2.83
N ALA A 604 2.74 27.42 4.16
CA ALA A 604 1.91 28.38 4.86
C ALA A 604 2.57 29.77 5.02
N THR A 605 3.79 29.97 4.49
CA THR A 605 4.49 31.27 4.50
C THR A 605 3.66 32.37 3.85
N GLY A 606 3.01 32.06 2.73
CA GLY A 606 2.29 33.00 1.86
C GLY A 606 3.15 33.52 0.70
N GLU A 607 4.47 33.35 0.76
CA GLU A 607 5.39 33.85 -0.28
C GLU A 607 5.12 33.19 -1.63
N LEU A 608 5.01 31.86 -1.65
CA LEU A 608 4.70 31.09 -2.86
C LEU A 608 3.35 31.50 -3.47
N GLN A 609 2.30 31.65 -2.65
CA GLN A 609 0.98 32.05 -3.10
C GLN A 609 0.99 33.46 -3.68
N ALA A 610 1.71 34.39 -3.06
CA ALA A 610 1.89 35.74 -3.58
C ALA A 610 2.58 35.72 -4.95
N GLU A 611 3.64 34.93 -5.12
CA GLU A 611 4.32 34.77 -6.41
C GLU A 611 3.42 34.14 -7.47
N LEU A 612 2.68 33.08 -7.15
CA LEU A 612 1.71 32.44 -8.06
C LEU A 612 0.60 33.40 -8.49
N GLU A 613 0.13 34.27 -7.58
CA GLU A 613 -0.87 35.30 -7.90
C GLU A 613 -0.32 36.38 -8.85
N LYS A 614 0.95 36.80 -8.67
CA LYS A 614 1.62 37.77 -9.56
C LYS A 614 1.68 37.26 -11.00
N ILE A 615 2.07 35.99 -11.18
CA ILE A 615 2.14 35.35 -12.50
C ILE A 615 0.78 34.80 -12.98
N LYS A 616 -0.28 35.02 -12.19
CA LYS A 616 -1.66 34.63 -12.49
C LYS A 616 -1.81 33.13 -12.77
N VAL A 617 -1.20 32.26 -11.97
CA VAL A 617 -1.38 30.79 -12.06
C VAL A 617 -2.34 30.33 -10.97
N ALA A 618 -3.27 29.42 -11.28
CA ALA A 618 -4.18 28.87 -10.28
C ALA A 618 -3.41 27.93 -9.34
N TYR A 619 -3.80 27.85 -8.06
CA TYR A 619 -3.11 26.99 -7.11
C TYR A 619 -4.03 26.36 -6.08
N SER A 620 -3.70 25.15 -5.59
CA SER A 620 -4.42 24.46 -4.51
C SER A 620 -4.10 25.06 -3.13
N GLY A 621 -4.98 24.86 -2.16
CA GLY A 621 -4.80 25.36 -0.79
C GLY A 621 -5.32 26.78 -0.58
N SER A 622 -5.13 27.28 0.66
CA SER A 622 -5.68 28.57 1.10
C SER A 622 -4.96 29.78 0.48
N ASP A 623 -5.70 30.87 0.30
CA ASP A 623 -5.11 32.14 -0.15
C ASP A 623 -4.38 32.89 0.99
N LEU A 624 -3.72 33.99 0.65
CA LEU A 624 -2.98 34.81 1.62
C LEU A 624 -3.80 35.19 2.87
N SER A 625 -5.09 35.49 2.69
CA SER A 625 -5.94 35.90 3.81
C SER A 625 -6.21 34.75 4.78
N GLY A 626 -6.51 33.55 4.27
CA GLY A 626 -6.68 32.36 5.10
C GLY A 626 -5.39 31.95 5.82
N LEU A 627 -4.24 32.05 5.14
CA LEU A 627 -2.92 31.75 5.72
C LEU A 627 -2.59 32.69 6.90
N HIS A 628 -2.85 33.99 6.76
CA HIS A 628 -2.60 34.95 7.84
C HIS A 628 -3.48 34.70 9.07
N LEU A 629 -4.76 34.38 8.87
CA LEU A 629 -5.69 34.10 9.96
C LEU A 629 -5.32 32.85 10.74
N ALA A 630 -5.00 31.75 10.04
CA ALA A 630 -4.56 30.50 10.67
C ALA A 630 -3.26 30.68 11.47
N LYS A 631 -2.28 31.42 10.93
CA LYS A 631 -1.04 31.74 11.65
C LYS A 631 -1.26 32.54 12.93
N ASN A 632 -2.18 33.51 12.90
CA ASN A 632 -2.51 34.30 14.08
C ASN A 632 -3.15 33.46 15.18
N MET A 633 -4.02 32.50 14.80
CA MET A 633 -4.59 31.54 15.74
C MET A 633 -3.51 30.67 16.39
N ALA A 634 -2.60 30.10 15.59
CA ALA A 634 -1.50 29.27 16.10
C ALA A 634 -0.61 30.05 17.10
N ARG A 635 -0.27 31.31 16.76
CA ARG A 635 0.50 32.18 17.67
C ARG A 635 -0.23 32.48 18.98
N GLN A 636 -1.55 32.69 18.94
CA GLN A 636 -2.34 32.93 20.17
C GLN A 636 -2.37 31.69 21.08
N GLN A 637 -2.36 30.49 20.50
CA GLN A 637 -2.26 29.24 21.24
C GLN A 637 -0.86 29.03 21.85
N ASP A 638 0.21 29.31 21.09
CA ASP A 638 1.61 29.23 21.59
C ASP A 638 1.88 30.23 22.72
N VAL A 639 1.37 31.47 22.63
CA VAL A 639 1.53 32.49 23.67
C VAL A 639 0.78 32.12 24.96
N GLY A 640 -0.39 31.49 24.83
CA GLY A 640 -1.11 30.91 25.97
C GLY A 640 -0.31 29.79 26.65
N GLN A 641 0.32 28.91 25.85
CA GLN A 641 1.17 27.82 26.37
C GLN A 641 2.48 28.34 27.00
N GLN A 642 3.12 29.37 26.44
CA GLN A 642 4.37 29.93 26.96
C GLN A 642 4.21 30.70 28.27
N GLN A 643 3.08 31.41 28.48
CA GLN A 643 2.82 32.10 29.75
C GLN A 643 2.62 31.13 30.93
N GLU A 644 2.18 29.90 30.69
CA GLU A 644 2.03 28.85 31.73
C GLU A 644 3.26 27.97 31.90
N PHE A 645 4.13 27.87 30.88
CA PHE A 645 5.43 27.18 31.00
C PHE A 645 6.32 27.83 32.08
N ALA A 646 6.18 29.14 32.30
CA ALA A 646 6.87 29.84 33.39
C ALA A 646 6.28 29.57 34.79
N ALA A 647 5.09 28.97 34.88
CA ALA A 647 4.38 28.76 36.15
C ALA A 647 4.42 27.31 36.67
N THR A 648 4.79 26.32 35.84
CA THR A 648 4.63 24.90 36.22
C THR A 648 5.79 23.99 35.78
N GLU A 649 6.99 24.21 36.31
CA GLU A 649 8.03 23.19 36.30
C GLU A 649 7.72 22.12 37.36
N ARG A 650 7.05 21.02 36.94
CA ARG A 650 7.15 19.62 37.46
C ARG A 650 5.92 18.81 37.05
N SER A 651 5.88 18.29 35.82
CA SER A 651 5.07 17.12 35.43
C SER A 651 5.34 16.71 33.98
N LEU A 652 5.87 15.50 33.79
CA LEU A 652 6.07 14.81 32.51
C LEU A 652 4.74 14.19 32.04
N ALA A 653 3.78 15.02 31.61
CA ALA A 653 2.53 14.56 31.02
C ALA A 653 2.42 15.03 29.55
N LYS A 654 1.75 14.25 28.70
CA LYS A 654 1.60 14.53 27.26
C LYS A 654 0.72 15.79 27.05
N PRO A 655 0.79 16.48 25.90
CA PRO A 655 0.05 17.72 25.65
C PRO A 655 -1.47 17.62 25.87
N ALA A 656 -2.07 16.46 25.57
CA ALA A 656 -3.49 16.19 25.80
C ALA A 656 -3.86 16.16 27.30
N ASP A 657 -2.99 15.64 28.17
CA ASP A 657 -3.22 15.59 29.61
C ASP A 657 -3.21 16.98 30.27
N ARG A 658 -2.59 17.98 29.61
CA ARG A 658 -2.48 19.36 30.11
C ARG A 658 -3.71 20.21 29.80
N VAL A 659 -4.35 20.02 28.63
CA VAL A 659 -5.62 20.72 28.30
C VAL A 659 -6.75 20.27 29.22
N VAL A 660 -6.77 18.98 29.58
CA VAL A 660 -7.75 18.39 30.51
C VAL A 660 -7.63 18.98 31.92
N ALA A 661 -6.42 19.32 32.38
CA ALA A 661 -6.19 19.91 33.69
C ALA A 661 -6.72 21.36 33.82
N GLN A 662 -6.89 22.08 32.71
CA GLN A 662 -7.34 23.49 32.68
C GLN A 662 -8.86 23.65 32.52
N THR A 663 -9.56 22.59 32.12
CA THR A 663 -10.96 22.66 31.68
C THR A 663 -11.85 21.74 32.52
N GLY A 664 -12.11 22.12 33.78
CA GLY A 664 -13.14 21.56 34.70
C GLY A 664 -13.39 20.03 34.71
N SER A 665 -14.50 19.57 35.30
CA SER A 665 -14.87 18.14 35.26
C SER A 665 -15.50 17.76 33.90
N ALA A 666 -15.02 16.69 33.29
CA ALA A 666 -15.62 16.09 32.09
C ALA A 666 -15.99 14.64 32.41
N GLU A 667 -17.13 14.17 31.90
CA GLU A 667 -17.47 12.76 31.97
C GLU A 667 -16.59 11.97 31.00
N HIS A 668 -16.35 12.55 29.81
CA HIS A 668 -15.48 11.97 28.78
C HIS A 668 -14.87 13.02 27.85
N TRP A 669 -13.77 12.62 27.20
CA TRP A 669 -13.07 13.37 26.16
C TRP A 669 -13.02 12.57 24.86
N LEU A 670 -13.23 13.26 23.74
CA LEU A 670 -13.13 12.69 22.40
C LEU A 670 -12.20 13.52 21.54
N GLU A 671 -11.34 12.86 20.76
CA GLU A 671 -10.56 13.52 19.71
C GLU A 671 -11.24 13.30 18.36
N ILE A 672 -11.64 14.39 17.71
CA ILE A 672 -12.33 14.39 16.42
C ILE A 672 -11.50 15.19 15.42
N THR A 673 -11.28 14.59 14.26
CA THR A 673 -10.66 15.22 13.11
C THR A 673 -11.74 15.65 12.14
N GLY A 674 -11.83 16.96 11.91
CA GLY A 674 -12.68 17.57 10.90
C GLY A 674 -11.92 17.76 9.59
N ASN A 675 -12.25 16.99 8.56
CA ASN A 675 -11.65 17.13 7.24
C ASN A 675 -12.54 18.02 6.37
N LEU A 676 -11.95 18.99 5.69
CA LEU A 676 -12.67 20.07 5.02
C LEU A 676 -12.40 20.10 3.53
N LEU A 677 -13.44 20.34 2.74
CA LEU A 677 -13.36 20.67 1.32
C LEU A 677 -14.26 21.87 1.04
N THR A 678 -13.76 22.85 0.29
CA THR A 678 -14.53 24.05 -0.06
C THR A 678 -14.95 24.05 -1.52
N GLN A 679 -16.13 24.59 -1.78
CA GLN A 679 -16.65 24.82 -3.14
C GLN A 679 -17.34 26.18 -3.23
N TYR A 680 -17.42 26.74 -4.44
CA TYR A 680 -18.23 27.92 -4.68
C TYR A 680 -19.67 27.52 -4.99
N LEU A 681 -20.62 28.18 -4.33
CA LEU A 681 -22.03 28.12 -4.72
C LEU A 681 -22.28 28.95 -5.98
N PRO A 682 -23.39 28.71 -6.71
CA PRO A 682 -23.76 29.50 -7.89
C PRO A 682 -23.90 31.01 -7.61
N ASP A 683 -24.21 31.39 -6.36
CA ASP A 683 -24.30 32.78 -5.90
C ASP A 683 -22.93 33.41 -5.57
N GLY A 684 -21.84 32.64 -5.70
CA GLY A 684 -20.48 33.07 -5.47
C GLY A 684 -19.96 32.89 -4.05
N ARG A 685 -20.80 32.50 -3.07
CA ARG A 685 -20.38 32.26 -1.68
C ARG A 685 -19.58 30.97 -1.53
N LEU A 686 -18.73 30.92 -0.51
CA LEU A 686 -18.01 29.72 -0.11
C LEU A 686 -18.93 28.79 0.68
N ASP A 687 -19.03 27.54 0.24
CA ASP A 687 -19.59 26.46 1.02
C ASP A 687 -18.48 25.52 1.48
N TYR A 688 -18.70 24.95 2.66
CA TYR A 688 -17.78 24.11 3.39
C TYR A 688 -18.45 22.76 3.61
N GLU A 689 -17.88 21.73 3.00
CA GLU A 689 -18.23 20.34 3.21
C GLU A 689 -17.26 19.75 4.24
N ILE A 690 -17.81 19.05 5.24
CA ILE A 690 -17.04 18.50 6.36
C ILE A 690 -17.22 16.99 6.39
N PHE A 691 -16.09 16.29 6.44
CA PHE A 691 -16.02 14.84 6.62
C PHE A 691 -15.40 14.57 7.99
N GLN A 692 -16.15 13.96 8.89
CA GLN A 692 -15.71 13.76 10.28
C GLN A 692 -15.13 12.36 10.48
N THR A 693 -14.07 12.29 11.26
CA THR A 693 -13.45 11.05 11.76
C THR A 693 -13.10 11.24 13.23
N SER A 694 -13.13 10.17 14.03
CA SER A 694 -12.93 10.30 15.49
C SER A 694 -12.20 9.12 16.08
N THR A 695 -11.35 9.36 17.05
CA THR A 695 -10.74 8.31 17.87
C THR A 695 -11.20 8.47 19.32
N VAL A 696 -11.69 7.40 19.92
CA VAL A 696 -11.90 7.37 21.38
C VAL A 696 -10.55 7.16 22.04
N SER A 697 -10.14 8.16 22.80
CA SER A 697 -8.98 8.11 23.68
C SER A 697 -9.41 7.56 25.04
N ASP A 698 -9.69 6.27 25.13
CA ASP A 698 -9.60 5.60 26.44
C ASP A 698 -8.10 5.48 26.76
N LEU A 699 -7.66 6.17 27.82
CA LEU A 699 -6.29 6.18 28.36
C LEU A 699 -5.84 4.81 28.93
N THR A 700 -6.33 3.69 28.39
CA THR A 700 -5.81 2.36 28.68
C THR A 700 -4.71 2.02 27.67
N ALA A 701 -3.53 1.69 28.18
CA ALA A 701 -2.24 1.66 27.49
C ALA A 701 -2.08 0.66 26.31
N VAL A 702 -3.16 0.05 25.83
CA VAL A 702 -3.13 -1.05 24.85
C VAL A 702 -2.96 -0.53 23.41
N SER A 703 -3.30 0.71 23.11
CA SER A 703 -3.32 1.20 21.72
C SER A 703 -1.96 1.52 21.09
N ASN A 704 -0.86 1.55 21.83
CA ASN A 704 0.42 2.07 21.30
C ASN A 704 1.39 0.98 20.81
N GLN A 705 1.28 -0.26 21.29
CA GLN A 705 2.15 -1.36 20.83
C GLN A 705 1.62 -2.01 19.54
N GLU A 706 0.31 -2.16 19.36
CA GLU A 706 -0.23 -2.62 18.06
C GLU A 706 -0.01 -1.58 16.94
N LYS A 707 -0.04 -0.28 17.25
CA LYS A 707 0.37 0.79 16.32
C LYS A 707 1.81 0.64 15.83
N ALA A 708 2.70 0.09 16.67
CA ALA A 708 4.10 -0.14 16.35
C ALA A 708 4.32 -1.46 15.57
N ILE A 709 3.47 -2.47 15.77
CA ILE A 709 3.59 -3.78 15.12
C ILE A 709 2.96 -3.77 13.72
N GLU A 710 1.86 -3.03 13.50
CA GLU A 710 1.16 -2.98 12.21
C GLU A 710 1.50 -1.77 11.35
N GLY A 711 2.26 -0.80 11.87
CA GLY A 711 2.70 0.40 11.13
C GLY A 711 1.56 1.25 10.57
N ARG A 712 0.33 1.11 11.09
CA ARG A 712 -0.86 1.83 10.62
C ARG A 712 -1.74 2.24 11.80
N PRO A 713 -2.04 3.54 11.99
CA PRO A 713 -3.11 3.93 12.87
C PRO A 713 -4.42 3.42 12.28
N GLY A 714 -5.07 2.47 12.95
CA GLY A 714 -6.46 2.13 12.67
C GLY A 714 -7.32 3.35 12.94
N VAL A 715 -7.70 4.09 11.89
CA VAL A 715 -8.71 5.14 11.98
C VAL A 715 -10.03 4.43 12.27
N CYS A 716 -10.48 4.48 13.51
CA CYS A 716 -11.79 4.00 13.88
C CYS A 716 -12.80 5.03 13.35
N PHE A 717 -13.67 4.64 12.41
CA PHE A 717 -14.75 5.53 11.98
C PHE A 717 -15.86 5.42 13.02
N LEU A 718 -15.76 6.27 14.04
CA LEU A 718 -16.68 6.47 15.17
C LEU A 718 -16.88 5.26 16.09
N PRO A 719 -16.21 5.28 17.25
CA PRO A 719 -16.60 4.47 18.39
C PRO A 719 -17.96 4.93 18.91
N LEU A 720 -18.79 3.97 19.33
CA LEU A 720 -20.02 4.23 20.08
C LEU A 720 -19.64 4.88 21.42
N TYR A 721 -19.59 6.22 21.44
CA TYR A 721 -19.41 7.00 22.68
C TYR A 721 -20.47 6.64 23.73
N ASN A 722 -21.68 6.35 23.26
CA ASN A 722 -22.80 5.85 24.05
C ASN A 722 -23.52 4.72 23.29
N GLN A 723 -24.14 3.77 24.01
CA GLN A 723 -25.02 2.76 23.41
C GLN A 723 -26.22 3.41 22.70
N ASP A 724 -26.57 4.65 23.05
CA ASP A 724 -27.62 5.43 22.39
C ASP A 724 -27.10 6.17 21.13
N GLN A 725 -27.51 5.68 19.95
CA GLN A 725 -27.18 6.27 18.66
C GLN A 725 -27.66 7.72 18.48
N ASN A 726 -28.69 8.16 19.21
CA ASN A 726 -29.24 9.51 19.05
C ASN A 726 -28.32 10.57 19.66
N VAL A 727 -27.68 10.26 20.79
CA VAL A 727 -26.70 11.14 21.45
C VAL A 727 -25.47 11.31 20.58
N ASN A 728 -24.96 10.22 20.01
CA ASN A 728 -23.81 10.26 19.08
C ASN A 728 -24.12 11.14 17.86
N LYS A 729 -25.32 10.98 17.26
CA LYS A 729 -25.76 11.84 16.14
C LYS A 729 -25.86 13.32 16.52
N PHE A 730 -26.28 13.64 17.74
CA PHE A 730 -26.35 15.01 18.22
C PHE A 730 -24.96 15.63 18.38
N ILE A 731 -24.03 14.91 19.03
CA ILE A 731 -22.64 15.34 19.21
C ILE A 731 -22.01 15.64 17.85
N LEU A 732 -22.15 14.72 16.89
CA LEU A 732 -21.58 14.87 15.55
C LEU A 732 -22.07 16.11 14.82
N LYS A 733 -23.40 16.33 14.80
CA LYS A 733 -23.98 17.52 14.17
C LYS A 733 -23.51 18.82 14.82
N LYS A 734 -23.34 18.84 16.14
CA LYS A 734 -22.84 20.02 16.83
C LYS A 734 -21.39 20.31 16.45
N VAL A 735 -20.53 19.29 16.52
CA VAL A 735 -19.11 19.39 16.16
C VAL A 735 -18.95 19.80 14.68
N GLU A 736 -19.80 19.29 13.79
CA GLU A 736 -19.83 19.65 12.37
C GLU A 736 -20.14 21.13 12.18
N SER A 737 -21.18 21.63 12.87
CA SER A 737 -21.55 23.05 12.88
C SER A 737 -20.39 23.93 13.38
N ASP A 738 -19.72 23.53 14.46
CA ASP A 738 -18.68 24.34 15.08
C ASP A 738 -17.39 24.33 14.25
N LEU A 739 -17.03 23.19 13.64
CA LEU A 739 -15.99 23.09 12.62
C LEU A 739 -16.28 24.00 11.41
N LYS A 740 -17.54 24.03 10.93
CA LYS A 740 -17.94 24.88 9.80
C LYS A 740 -17.78 26.36 10.12
N LYS A 741 -18.21 26.79 11.31
CA LYS A 741 -18.02 28.16 11.78
C LYS A 741 -16.54 28.52 11.90
N ALA A 742 -15.72 27.61 12.42
CA ALA A 742 -14.30 27.83 12.55
C ALA A 742 -13.61 28.01 11.20
N ALA A 743 -13.91 27.15 10.24
CA ALA A 743 -13.41 27.23 8.88
C ALA A 743 -13.78 28.56 8.20
N GLN A 744 -15.01 29.03 8.41
CA GLN A 744 -15.49 30.33 7.92
C GLN A 744 -14.74 31.50 8.56
N VAL A 745 -14.54 31.48 9.88
CA VAL A 745 -13.81 32.54 10.61
C VAL A 745 -12.35 32.59 10.19
N LEU A 746 -11.72 31.43 9.97
CA LEU A 746 -10.33 31.33 9.53
C LEU A 746 -10.17 31.55 8.02
N ASN A 747 -11.27 31.69 7.28
CA ASN A 747 -11.30 31.75 5.82
C ASN A 747 -10.44 30.65 5.18
N THR A 748 -10.56 29.41 5.68
CA THR A 748 -9.87 28.27 5.06
C THR A 748 -10.46 28.03 3.68
N GLN A 749 -9.61 27.75 2.70
CA GLN A 749 -10.01 27.55 1.31
C GLN A 749 -9.33 26.32 0.72
N SER A 750 -9.93 25.78 -0.35
CA SER A 750 -9.61 24.52 -0.99
C SER A 750 -9.87 23.32 -0.08
N TYR A 751 -8.99 23.07 0.89
CA TYR A 751 -9.03 21.92 1.80
C TYR A 751 -8.28 22.25 3.09
N ALA A 752 -8.63 21.56 4.17
CA ALA A 752 -7.91 21.66 5.45
C ALA A 752 -8.27 20.47 6.35
N GLN A 753 -7.47 20.25 7.38
CA GLN A 753 -7.76 19.31 8.46
C GLN A 753 -7.74 20.05 9.79
N LEU A 754 -8.80 19.94 10.57
CA LEU A 754 -8.96 20.57 11.88
C LEU A 754 -8.98 19.48 12.95
N GLN A 755 -8.01 19.48 13.85
CA GLN A 755 -8.02 18.60 15.02
C GLN A 755 -8.76 19.29 16.16
N VAL A 756 -9.70 18.57 16.75
CA VAL A 756 -10.63 19.11 17.73
C VAL A 756 -10.77 18.16 18.91
N LEU A 757 -10.65 18.72 20.11
CA LEU A 757 -10.95 18.04 21.34
C LEU A 757 -12.39 18.36 21.75
N VAL A 758 -13.19 17.33 21.93
CA VAL A 758 -14.60 17.43 22.30
C VAL A 758 -14.76 16.97 23.74
N ARG A 759 -15.23 17.89 24.58
CA ARG A 759 -15.52 17.64 25.99
C ARG A 759 -16.99 17.35 26.17
N ILE A 760 -17.32 16.26 26.85
CA ILE A 760 -18.71 15.92 27.16
C ILE A 760 -18.88 15.96 28.67
N LYS A 761 -19.76 16.85 29.14
CA LYS A 761 -20.06 17.05 30.56
C LYS A 761 -21.18 16.10 31.01
N GLU A 762 -21.27 15.87 32.32
CA GLU A 762 -22.33 15.06 32.96
C GLU A 762 -23.77 15.55 32.63
N SER A 763 -23.91 16.81 32.21
CA SER A 763 -25.17 17.39 31.73
C SER A 763 -25.52 17.08 30.26
N GLN A 764 -24.72 16.25 29.58
CA GLN A 764 -24.72 16.03 28.13
C GLN A 764 -24.43 17.30 27.30
N GLU A 765 -23.89 18.34 27.93
CA GLU A 765 -23.38 19.51 27.22
C GLU A 765 -22.05 19.16 26.55
N VAL A 766 -21.98 19.43 25.25
CA VAL A 766 -20.81 19.17 24.40
C VAL A 766 -20.05 20.46 24.17
N GLU A 767 -18.76 20.52 24.46
CA GLU A 767 -17.90 21.67 24.19
C GLU A 767 -16.81 21.26 23.19
N THR A 768 -16.52 22.14 22.23
CA THR A 768 -15.67 21.83 21.07
C THR A 768 -14.47 22.78 21.06
N ILE A 769 -13.27 22.25 21.22
CA ILE A 769 -12.01 23.01 21.37
C ILE A 769 -11.11 22.69 20.19
N ILE A 770 -10.78 23.68 19.36
CA ILE A 770 -9.92 23.48 18.19
C ILE A 770 -8.47 23.50 18.64
N GLN A 771 -7.76 22.39 18.43
CA GLN A 771 -6.37 22.23 18.85
C GLN A 771 -5.40 22.65 17.75
N ARG A 772 -5.65 22.22 16.51
CA ARG A 772 -4.77 22.48 15.37
C ARG A 772 -5.55 22.63 14.08
N VAL A 773 -5.09 23.53 13.22
CA VAL A 773 -5.58 23.68 11.85
C VAL A 773 -4.42 23.44 10.92
N ASN A 774 -4.48 22.35 10.16
CA ASN A 774 -3.51 22.01 9.12
C ASN A 774 -4.08 22.41 7.76
N LEU A 775 -3.44 23.37 7.09
CA LEU A 775 -3.90 23.87 5.78
C LEU A 775 -3.33 23.10 4.59
N PHE A 776 -2.30 22.27 4.82
CA PHE A 776 -1.68 21.44 3.81
C PHE A 776 -1.49 20.01 4.33
N PRO A 777 -2.58 19.30 4.69
CA PRO A 777 -2.46 17.91 5.12
C PRO A 777 -1.91 17.04 3.98
N VAL A 778 -1.04 16.09 4.35
CA VAL A 778 -0.46 15.10 3.46
C VAL A 778 -1.58 14.26 2.83
N LEU A 779 -1.59 14.14 1.50
CA LEU A 779 -2.57 13.36 0.75
C LEU A 779 -1.92 12.12 0.12
N THR A 780 -2.21 10.96 0.68
CA THR A 780 -1.85 9.62 0.18
C THR A 780 -3.10 8.75 0.20
N ALA A 781 -3.07 7.58 -0.44
CA ALA A 781 -4.19 6.62 -0.43
C ALA A 781 -4.69 6.24 0.98
N MET A 782 -3.87 6.45 2.01
CA MET A 782 -4.19 6.16 3.42
C MET A 782 -4.50 7.41 4.25
N SER A 783 -4.42 8.61 3.68
CA SER A 783 -4.71 9.83 4.43
C SER A 783 -6.16 9.84 4.91
N GLU A 784 -6.34 10.16 6.20
CA GLU A 784 -7.63 10.18 6.88
C GLU A 784 -8.69 10.99 6.13
N ILE A 785 -8.30 12.15 5.58
CA ILE A 785 -9.17 13.01 4.75
C ILE A 785 -9.73 12.31 3.51
N LEU A 786 -8.93 11.49 2.81
CA LEU A 786 -9.36 10.78 1.62
C LEU A 786 -10.21 9.54 1.97
N GLN A 787 -9.88 8.86 3.06
CA GLN A 787 -10.73 7.77 3.57
C GLN A 787 -12.10 8.29 4.02
N ALA A 788 -12.13 9.43 4.72
CA ALA A 788 -13.37 10.09 5.13
C ALA A 788 -14.20 10.52 3.92
N ALA A 789 -13.58 11.17 2.92
CA ALA A 789 -14.26 11.55 1.68
C ALA A 789 -14.86 10.34 0.94
N ALA A 790 -14.13 9.23 0.86
CA ALA A 790 -14.60 8.00 0.21
C ALA A 790 -15.87 7.44 0.86
N LEU A 791 -15.98 7.46 2.18
CA LEU A 791 -17.18 7.01 2.91
C LEU A 791 -18.38 7.91 2.67
N HIS A 792 -18.16 9.18 2.36
CA HIS A 792 -19.20 10.12 1.94
C HIS A 792 -19.48 10.08 0.43
N GLY A 793 -18.95 9.09 -0.30
CA GLY A 793 -19.21 8.87 -1.72
C GLY A 793 -18.34 9.70 -2.67
N LEU A 794 -17.26 10.32 -2.17
CA LEU A 794 -16.33 11.12 -2.96
C LEU A 794 -15.00 10.36 -3.15
N THR A 795 -14.76 9.84 -4.34
CA THR A 795 -13.51 9.14 -4.67
C THR A 795 -12.30 10.09 -4.60
N PRO A 796 -11.08 9.61 -4.32
CA PRO A 796 -9.89 10.46 -4.20
C PRO A 796 -9.64 11.34 -5.43
N ASP A 797 -9.79 10.81 -6.64
CA ASP A 797 -9.63 11.59 -7.87
C ASP A 797 -10.67 12.71 -8.01
N ARG A 798 -11.92 12.48 -7.58
CA ARG A 798 -12.95 13.53 -7.54
C ARG A 798 -12.70 14.55 -6.44
N PHE A 799 -12.13 14.13 -5.30
CA PHE A 799 -11.69 15.04 -4.25
C PHE A 799 -10.64 16.02 -4.79
N ILE A 800 -9.61 15.50 -5.48
CA ILE A 800 -8.57 16.33 -6.12
C ILE A 800 -9.14 17.19 -7.26
N ASP A 801 -10.05 16.65 -8.08
CA ASP A 801 -10.77 17.40 -9.12
C ASP A 801 -11.46 18.63 -8.53
N ARG A 802 -12.20 18.48 -7.43
CA ARG A 802 -12.86 19.62 -6.75
C ARG A 802 -11.87 20.66 -6.24
N MET A 803 -10.73 20.24 -5.69
CA MET A 803 -9.68 21.19 -5.27
C MET A 803 -9.12 22.00 -6.44
N LEU A 804 -8.87 21.35 -7.58
CA LEU A 804 -8.32 21.99 -8.78
C LEU A 804 -9.35 22.90 -9.46
N GLN A 805 -10.62 22.46 -9.55
CA GLN A 805 -11.71 23.31 -10.06
C GLN A 805 -11.89 24.56 -9.20
N PHE A 806 -11.89 24.40 -7.87
CA PHE A 806 -11.93 25.53 -6.94
C PHE A 806 -10.79 26.53 -7.21
N ALA A 807 -9.56 26.03 -7.40
CA ALA A 807 -8.40 26.86 -7.70
C ALA A 807 -8.56 27.65 -9.01
N LEU A 808 -9.06 26.99 -10.06
CA LEU A 808 -9.31 27.60 -11.38
C LEU A 808 -10.42 28.65 -11.30
N GLU A 809 -11.53 28.36 -10.63
CA GLU A 809 -12.64 29.30 -10.41
C GLU A 809 -12.21 30.51 -9.58
N ARG A 810 -11.44 30.30 -8.51
CA ARG A 810 -10.89 31.38 -7.67
C ARG A 810 -10.05 32.34 -8.50
N ARG A 811 -9.19 31.82 -9.38
CA ARG A 811 -8.41 32.63 -10.32
C ARG A 811 -9.31 33.44 -11.25
N GLN A 812 -10.31 32.82 -11.86
CA GLN A 812 -11.24 33.52 -12.75
C GLN A 812 -11.98 34.66 -12.03
N LYS A 813 -12.45 34.43 -10.80
CA LYS A 813 -13.12 35.46 -9.99
C LYS A 813 -12.20 36.62 -9.64
N LYS A 814 -10.94 36.37 -9.26
CA LYS A 814 -9.96 37.45 -9.01
C LYS A 814 -9.66 38.28 -10.26
N VAL A 815 -9.60 37.65 -11.44
CA VAL A 815 -9.39 38.35 -12.72
C VAL A 815 -10.59 39.22 -13.11
N HIS A 816 -11.83 38.74 -12.90
CA HIS A 816 -13.04 39.49 -13.24
C HIS A 816 -13.44 40.54 -12.20
N GLY A 817 -13.11 40.33 -10.92
CA GLY A 817 -13.35 41.29 -9.83
C GLY A 817 -12.61 42.62 -10.01
N HIS A 818 -11.46 42.62 -10.69
CA HIS A 818 -10.73 43.85 -11.04
C HIS A 818 -11.36 44.66 -12.19
N ARG A 819 -12.32 44.10 -12.95
CA ARG A 819 -13.05 44.86 -13.99
C ARG A 819 -14.28 45.60 -13.47
N HIS A 820 -14.74 45.31 -12.26
CA HIS A 820 -15.94 45.94 -11.67
C HIS A 820 -15.65 47.13 -10.74
N THR A 821 -14.37 47.47 -10.52
CA THR A 821 -13.95 48.64 -9.73
C THR A 821 -13.62 49.88 -10.57
N GLU A 822 -13.81 49.82 -11.89
CA GLU A 822 -13.75 50.99 -12.79
C GLU A 822 -15.14 51.24 -13.41
N PHE A 823 -16.13 51.64 -12.62
CA PHE A 823 -17.28 52.42 -13.10
C PHE A 823 -17.89 53.25 -11.96
#